data_AF-A0AAW0APX3-F1
#
_entry.id   AF-A0AAW0APX3-F1
#
_cell.length_a   1.000
_cell.length_b   1.000
_cell.length_c   1.000
_cell.angle_alpha   90.00
_cell.angle_beta   90.00
_cell.angle_gamma   90.00
#
_symmetry.space_group_name_H-M   'P 1'
#
loop_
_entity.id
_entity.type
_entity.pdbx_description
1 polymer ?
#
loop_
_entity_poly.entity_id
_entity_poly.type
_entity_poly.pdbx_seq_one_letter_code
_entity_poly.pdbx_strand_id
1 'polypeptide(L)'
;MANEQPTKQKLWGGRFTGRTDPLMHAFNQSLKYDQRMHAEDIRGSIAYAKSLTLVGILTKEEESKIIAGLTAVGKEWQDGVFEVKEDDEDIHTANERRLSELIGPLGGKLHTGRSRNDQVATDMRLWLLEQVGDIKQSVKALLQVIVDRADKEKDILLPGYTHLQRGQPIRWSHLLLSHATSFRYDLERLEQLIPRVSVLPLGSGPLAGNPFSVDREFLAKELGFSSIAENSMWGVGDRDFIVEFLMWSSLTMTHISRMAEDLIIYSTAEFGFHRVECDASKKNPDSLELLRGKTGRIFGNMAGFVMTLKGLPSTYNKDLQEDKEPLFDSVDNVSASLKITEGVIATMDVHADKMRKALTMDVLATDLADYLVRKGMPFRETHHVSGRAVALAEARKCQLNELTFADFKSLNENFSEDVHSVFDFEASVERRNAIGGPSKEMIERQVSVLRKASGGGGGYGGGYGGGGGGGGGGGGYQPRVRQNPYAQQDDRTYEMSDVNVSAQMAPMGGGGDSMSSFYTEISSLQDSLKTFNDNVSRIGDLHSRSLNNTDDNAAQRNAAQLDELVEDTSALSATLKRRIKALEKQGGSGRDGQIRKQQTALVKSKFVEAIQNYQTVEQQYRSRYKQRMERQFKIVKPDASPEEVRAVVNDENNGQIFSQALMNSNRYGESRAAYREVQERHEDIKRIEKTLGELAQLFNDMSVLVEQQDETIQVIETQAAGVEKDTEVGLQYTEKAVESARSARKKRWICFFICIILLIIIAVVVVVVIKQNQK
;
A
#
# COMPACT_ATOMS: atom_id res chain seq x y z
N MET A 1 63.94 -14.56 -8.99
CA MET A 1 62.70 -14.70 -8.20
C MET A 1 62.18 -13.29 -7.98
N ALA A 2 61.30 -12.86 -8.88
CA ALA A 2 60.70 -11.53 -8.81
C ALA A 2 59.65 -11.51 -7.71
N ASN A 3 59.65 -10.41 -6.95
CA ASN A 3 58.85 -10.16 -5.76
C ASN A 3 57.37 -10.02 -6.16
N GLU A 4 56.58 -11.10 -6.08
CA GLU A 4 55.12 -11.04 -6.22
C GLU A 4 54.56 -10.30 -5.00
N GLN A 5 54.18 -9.03 -5.19
CA GLN A 5 53.32 -8.33 -4.25
C GLN A 5 52.00 -9.10 -4.15
N PRO A 6 51.46 -9.33 -2.93
CA PRO A 6 50.18 -10.01 -2.78
C PRO A 6 49.12 -9.20 -3.51
N THR A 7 48.49 -9.82 -4.51
CA THR A 7 47.35 -9.26 -5.23
C THR A 7 46.30 -8.78 -4.24
N LYS A 8 46.01 -7.47 -4.24
CA LYS A 8 44.93 -6.82 -3.46
C LYS A 8 43.62 -7.58 -3.69
N GLN A 9 43.25 -8.46 -2.76
CA GLN A 9 42.01 -9.22 -2.81
C GLN A 9 40.85 -8.33 -2.34
N LYS A 10 39.79 -8.24 -3.15
CA LYS A 10 38.51 -7.62 -2.77
C LYS A 10 37.83 -8.46 -1.68
N LEU A 11 37.19 -7.81 -0.71
CA LEU A 11 36.64 -8.46 0.50
C LEU A 11 35.52 -9.48 0.21
N TRP A 12 34.75 -9.31 -0.86
CA TRP A 12 33.74 -10.27 -1.32
C TRP A 12 34.28 -11.31 -2.33
N GLY A 13 35.60 -11.28 -2.59
CA GLY A 13 36.20 -11.90 -3.77
C GLY A 13 37.36 -12.84 -3.52
N GLY A 14 37.50 -13.39 -2.30
CA GLY A 14 38.61 -14.27 -1.90
C GLY A 14 38.83 -15.54 -2.76
N ARG A 15 38.04 -15.74 -3.81
CA ARG A 15 38.07 -16.90 -4.71
C ARG A 15 38.16 -16.57 -6.21
N PHE A 16 38.24 -15.29 -6.61
CA PHE A 16 38.33 -14.94 -8.04
C PHE A 16 39.77 -15.01 -8.53
N THR A 17 40.03 -15.86 -9.53
CA THR A 17 41.33 -16.03 -10.18
C THR A 17 41.53 -15.13 -11.41
N GLY A 18 40.52 -14.29 -11.76
CA GLY A 18 40.55 -13.39 -12.91
C GLY A 18 40.13 -11.94 -12.57
N ARG A 19 40.38 -11.01 -13.49
CA ARG A 19 39.90 -9.61 -13.38
C ARG A 19 38.38 -9.57 -13.60
N THR A 20 37.65 -8.91 -12.71
CA THR A 20 36.21 -8.65 -12.87
C THR A 20 35.96 -7.85 -14.15
N ASP A 21 34.90 -8.18 -14.88
CA ASP A 21 34.46 -7.40 -16.05
C ASP A 21 34.18 -5.94 -15.64
N PRO A 22 34.67 -4.92 -16.40
CA PRO A 22 34.50 -3.51 -16.04
C PRO A 22 33.03 -3.07 -15.94
N LEU A 23 32.13 -3.63 -16.76
CA LEU A 23 30.70 -3.32 -16.68
C LEU A 23 30.10 -3.91 -15.40
N MET A 24 30.45 -5.15 -15.05
CA MET A 24 29.99 -5.76 -13.80
C MET A 24 30.52 -4.99 -12.58
N HIS A 25 31.75 -4.47 -12.65
CA HIS A 25 32.31 -3.63 -11.59
C HIS A 25 31.50 -2.34 -11.41
N ALA A 26 31.23 -1.62 -12.49
CA ALA A 26 30.47 -0.37 -12.45
C ALA A 26 29.00 -0.59 -12.03
N PHE A 27 28.40 -1.72 -12.40
CA PHE A 27 27.03 -2.09 -12.03
C PHE A 27 26.91 -2.44 -10.54
N ASN A 28 27.92 -3.09 -9.97
CA ASN A 28 27.94 -3.51 -8.57
C ASN A 28 28.37 -2.40 -7.59
N GLN A 29 29.09 -1.38 -8.06
CA GLN A 29 29.60 -0.30 -7.22
C GLN A 29 28.47 0.55 -6.62
N SER A 30 28.46 0.68 -5.30
CA SER A 30 27.47 1.46 -4.54
C SER A 30 27.98 2.79 -3.98
N LEU A 31 29.30 3.01 -3.99
CA LEU A 31 29.92 4.19 -3.37
C LEU A 31 29.32 5.53 -3.79
N LYS A 32 28.87 5.64 -5.05
CA LYS A 32 28.22 6.84 -5.59
C LYS A 32 27.02 7.33 -4.77
N TYR A 33 26.32 6.42 -4.09
CA TYR A 33 25.15 6.74 -3.27
C TYR A 33 25.32 6.34 -1.80
N ASP A 34 26.01 5.24 -1.49
CA ASP A 34 26.11 4.74 -0.11
C ASP A 34 27.10 5.54 0.76
N GLN A 35 27.94 6.37 0.14
CA GLN A 35 28.79 7.34 0.84
C GLN A 35 28.00 8.25 1.79
N ARG A 36 26.68 8.39 1.57
CA ARG A 36 25.77 9.09 2.50
C ARG A 36 25.75 8.50 3.91
N MET A 37 26.14 7.24 4.08
CA MET A 37 26.18 6.53 5.36
C MET A 37 27.58 6.50 6.00
N HIS A 38 28.50 7.36 5.55
CA HIS A 38 29.88 7.37 6.04
C HIS A 38 29.96 7.60 7.57
N ALA A 39 29.08 8.43 8.11
CA ALA A 39 29.08 8.77 9.53
C ALA A 39 28.59 7.59 10.38
N GLU A 40 27.58 6.89 9.91
CA GLU A 40 26.97 5.73 10.55
C GLU A 40 27.92 4.54 10.55
N ASP A 41 28.60 4.26 9.44
CA ASP A 41 29.62 3.20 9.37
C ASP A 41 30.77 3.45 10.34
N ILE A 42 31.24 4.70 10.45
CA ILE A 42 32.29 5.09 11.39
C ILE A 42 31.82 4.92 12.83
N ARG A 43 30.61 5.38 13.15
CA ARG A 43 30.01 5.23 14.48
C ARG A 43 29.81 3.76 14.85
N GLY A 44 29.29 2.95 13.94
CA GLY A 44 29.14 1.50 14.08
C GLY A 44 30.49 0.81 14.29
N SER A 45 31.51 1.22 13.54
CA SER A 45 32.88 0.72 13.66
C SER A 45 33.55 1.08 14.99
N ILE A 46 33.33 2.30 15.50
CA ILE A 46 33.81 2.70 16.84
C ILE A 46 33.16 1.84 17.93
N ALA A 47 31.84 1.66 17.88
CA ALA A 47 31.13 0.81 18.84
C ALA A 47 31.61 -0.64 18.78
N TYR A 48 31.87 -1.15 17.57
CA TYR A 48 32.38 -2.50 17.38
C TYR A 48 33.81 -2.67 17.95
N ALA A 49 34.70 -1.69 17.75
CA ALA A 49 36.04 -1.71 18.33
C ALA A 49 36.00 -1.78 19.88
N LYS A 50 35.09 -1.01 20.50
CA LYS A 50 34.84 -1.08 21.94
C LYS A 50 34.37 -2.48 22.36
N SER A 51 33.43 -3.06 21.62
CA SER A 51 32.92 -4.41 21.89
C SER A 51 33.99 -5.49 21.75
N LEU A 52 34.86 -5.41 20.74
CA LEU A 52 35.99 -6.34 20.57
C LEU A 52 36.99 -6.25 21.72
N THR A 53 37.15 -5.06 22.30
CA THR A 53 38.01 -4.87 23.47
C THR A 53 37.39 -5.46 24.74
N LEU A 54 36.06 -5.39 24.89
CA LEU A 54 35.36 -6.02 26.02
C LEU A 54 35.52 -7.54 26.04
N VAL A 55 35.55 -8.19 24.88
CA VAL A 55 35.78 -9.64 24.77
C VAL A 55 37.27 -10.04 24.72
N GLY A 56 38.18 -9.06 24.79
CA GLY A 56 39.63 -9.30 24.84
C GLY A 56 40.30 -9.62 23.49
N ILE A 57 39.64 -9.36 22.35
CA ILE A 57 40.24 -9.50 21.01
C ILE A 57 41.20 -8.35 20.71
N LEU A 58 40.84 -7.14 21.15
CA LEU A 58 41.68 -5.95 21.06
C LEU A 58 42.19 -5.57 22.45
N THR A 59 43.40 -5.03 22.50
CA THR A 59 43.93 -4.33 23.68
C THR A 59 43.39 -2.91 23.77
N LYS A 60 43.47 -2.27 24.94
CA LYS A 60 43.00 -0.88 25.13
C LYS A 60 43.79 0.14 24.29
N GLU A 61 45.07 -0.14 24.08
CA GLU A 61 45.95 0.65 23.22
C GLU A 61 45.56 0.49 21.74
N GLU A 62 45.20 -0.72 21.30
CA GLU A 62 44.70 -0.98 19.95
C GLU A 62 43.33 -0.32 19.72
N GLU A 63 42.41 -0.42 20.69
CA GLU A 63 41.11 0.28 20.68
C GLU A 63 41.28 1.78 20.45
N SER A 64 42.15 2.40 21.27
CA SER A 64 42.39 3.85 21.21
C SER A 64 42.95 4.29 19.86
N LYS A 65 43.85 3.50 19.27
CA LYS A 65 44.40 3.76 17.93
C LYS A 65 43.34 3.64 16.84
N ILE A 66 42.49 2.60 16.91
CA ILE A 66 41.40 2.40 15.94
C ILE A 66 40.40 3.54 16.02
N ILE A 67 39.97 3.93 17.23
CA ILE A 67 39.02 5.03 17.43
C ILE A 67 39.60 6.36 16.92
N ALA A 68 40.88 6.65 17.23
CA ALA A 68 41.53 7.86 16.73
C ALA A 68 41.63 7.88 15.20
N GLY A 69 41.98 6.74 14.59
CA GLY A 69 42.00 6.57 13.13
C GLY A 69 40.63 6.79 12.51
N LEU A 70 39.59 6.11 13.00
CA LEU A 70 38.21 6.26 12.53
C LEU A 70 37.68 7.70 12.68
N THR A 71 38.04 8.38 13.78
CA THR A 71 37.67 9.78 13.99
C THR A 71 38.34 10.69 12.96
N ALA A 72 39.62 10.42 12.61
CA ALA A 72 40.31 11.16 11.55
C ALA A 72 39.66 10.92 10.19
N VAL A 73 39.30 9.67 9.86
CA VAL A 73 38.56 9.35 8.62
C VAL A 73 37.22 10.09 8.57
N GLY A 74 36.47 10.12 9.68
CA GLY A 74 35.19 10.84 9.76
C GLY A 74 35.35 12.34 9.52
N LYS A 75 36.43 12.92 10.03
CA LYS A 75 36.76 14.32 9.77
C LYS A 75 37.10 14.57 8.30
N GLU A 76 37.83 13.67 7.64
CA GLU A 76 38.13 13.79 6.20
C GLU A 76 36.87 13.81 5.34
N TRP A 77 35.87 12.98 5.68
CA TRP A 77 34.56 13.01 5.01
C TRP A 77 33.81 14.31 5.27
N GLN A 78 33.76 14.77 6.52
CA GLN A 78 33.08 16.03 6.90
C GLN A 78 33.71 17.26 6.23
N ASP A 79 35.04 17.31 6.15
CA ASP A 79 35.80 18.40 5.55
C ASP A 79 35.81 18.30 4.00
N GLY A 80 35.27 17.23 3.41
CA GLY A 80 35.23 17.01 1.96
C GLY A 80 36.61 16.74 1.33
N VAL A 81 37.59 16.32 2.13
CA VAL A 81 38.98 16.07 1.71
C VAL A 81 39.29 14.58 1.51
N PHE A 82 38.35 13.69 1.86
CA PHE A 82 38.51 12.26 1.64
C PHE A 82 38.70 11.94 0.15
N GLU A 83 39.79 11.24 -0.19
CA GLU A 83 40.09 10.87 -1.57
C GLU A 83 39.52 9.47 -1.89
N VAL A 84 38.44 9.44 -2.67
CA VAL A 84 37.84 8.21 -3.20
C VAL A 84 38.74 7.58 -4.26
N LYS A 85 38.99 6.28 -4.15
CA LYS A 85 39.79 5.51 -5.12
C LYS A 85 38.88 4.67 -6.03
N GLU A 86 39.35 4.36 -7.24
CA GLU A 86 38.59 3.52 -8.20
C GLU A 86 38.27 2.12 -7.67
N ASP A 87 39.12 1.60 -6.79
CA ASP A 87 38.94 0.28 -6.15
C ASP A 87 37.97 0.33 -4.95
N ASP A 88 37.51 1.51 -4.53
CA ASP A 88 36.53 1.66 -3.45
C ASP A 88 35.12 1.30 -4.01
N GLU A 89 34.65 0.11 -3.68
CA GLU A 89 33.36 -0.42 -4.16
C GLU A 89 32.15 0.21 -3.46
N ASP A 90 32.26 0.34 -2.14
CA ASP A 90 31.23 0.78 -1.21
C ASP A 90 31.86 1.62 -0.10
N ILE A 91 31.01 2.30 0.69
CA ILE A 91 31.46 3.19 1.76
C ILE A 91 32.37 2.48 2.77
N HIS A 92 32.06 1.24 3.13
CA HIS A 92 32.85 0.59 4.16
C HIS A 92 34.19 0.06 3.66
N THR A 93 34.36 -0.20 2.35
CA THR A 93 35.69 -0.50 1.77
C THR A 93 36.53 0.76 1.75
N ALA A 94 35.92 1.90 1.41
CA ALA A 94 36.60 3.19 1.45
C ALA A 94 37.09 3.53 2.87
N ASN A 95 36.22 3.41 3.88
CA ASN A 95 36.55 3.67 5.28
C ASN A 95 37.60 2.70 5.82
N GLU A 96 37.49 1.41 5.50
CA GLU A 96 38.47 0.41 5.92
C GLU A 96 39.85 0.63 5.28
N ARG A 97 39.90 0.87 3.97
CA ARG A 97 41.14 1.22 3.27
C ARG A 97 41.79 2.41 3.94
N ARG A 98 41.03 3.49 4.14
CA ARG A 98 41.57 4.72 4.71
C ARG A 98 42.04 4.52 6.15
N LEU A 99 41.31 3.75 6.96
CA LEU A 99 41.75 3.36 8.29
C LEU A 99 43.09 2.61 8.23
N SER A 100 43.22 1.61 7.36
CA SER A 100 44.47 0.85 7.19
C SER A 100 45.63 1.72 6.70
N GLU A 101 45.40 2.74 5.89
CA GLU A 101 46.42 3.72 5.50
C GLU A 101 46.93 4.55 6.70
N LEU A 102 46.05 4.85 7.66
CA LEU A 102 46.38 5.64 8.84
C LEU A 102 47.03 4.84 9.97
N ILE A 103 46.57 3.61 10.23
CA ILE A 103 47.00 2.80 11.39
C ILE A 103 47.68 1.48 11.02
N GLY A 104 47.88 1.21 9.73
CA GLY A 104 48.55 0.02 9.22
C GLY A 104 47.73 -1.27 9.37
N PRO A 105 48.40 -2.43 9.53
CA PRO A 105 47.75 -3.75 9.60
C PRO A 105 46.73 -3.90 10.74
N LEU A 106 46.79 -3.03 11.76
CA LEU A 106 45.85 -3.02 12.87
C LEU A 106 44.39 -2.82 12.38
N GLY A 107 44.19 -2.07 11.30
CA GLY A 107 42.85 -1.86 10.72
C GLY A 107 42.13 -3.17 10.37
N GLY A 108 42.88 -4.18 9.92
CA GLY A 108 42.32 -5.49 9.56
C GLY A 108 41.76 -6.29 10.76
N LYS A 109 42.15 -5.95 12.00
CA LYS A 109 41.57 -6.59 13.20
C LYS A 109 40.14 -6.14 13.47
N LEU A 110 39.71 -4.97 12.98
CA LEU A 110 38.38 -4.43 13.23
C LEU A 110 37.25 -5.30 12.64
N HIS A 111 37.52 -6.02 11.55
CA HIS A 111 36.55 -6.92 10.91
C HIS A 111 36.41 -8.29 11.60
N THR A 112 37.13 -8.54 12.70
CA THR A 112 37.08 -9.84 13.39
C THR A 112 35.66 -10.16 13.87
N GLY A 113 35.02 -11.16 13.25
CA GLY A 113 33.66 -11.59 13.62
C GLY A 113 32.53 -10.71 13.07
N ARG A 114 32.84 -9.68 12.27
CA ARG A 114 31.86 -8.81 11.63
C ARG A 114 31.65 -9.23 10.18
N SER A 115 30.43 -9.10 9.67
CA SER A 115 30.15 -9.27 8.25
C SER A 115 29.73 -7.95 7.63
N ARG A 116 29.80 -7.87 6.30
CA ARG A 116 29.18 -6.74 5.60
C ARG A 116 27.67 -6.74 5.74
N ASN A 117 27.05 -7.91 5.91
CA ASN A 117 25.60 -8.06 5.96
C ASN A 117 24.99 -7.43 7.23
N ASP A 118 25.56 -7.68 8.41
CA ASP A 118 25.09 -7.07 9.65
C ASP A 118 25.57 -5.62 9.81
N GLN A 119 26.74 -5.27 9.26
CA GLN A 119 27.24 -3.90 9.17
C GLN A 119 26.31 -3.00 8.36
N VAL A 120 26.03 -3.32 7.09
CA VAL A 120 25.18 -2.48 6.24
C VAL A 120 23.74 -2.36 6.77
N ALA A 121 23.21 -3.43 7.37
CA ALA A 121 21.90 -3.38 8.01
C ALA A 121 21.88 -2.45 9.23
N THR A 122 23.00 -2.35 9.96
CA THR A 122 23.15 -1.44 11.09
C THR A 122 23.23 0.01 10.61
N ASP A 123 24.08 0.29 9.62
CA ASP A 123 24.29 1.64 9.09
C ASP A 123 22.99 2.21 8.52
N MET A 124 22.25 1.41 7.76
CA MET A 124 20.95 1.80 7.20
C MET A 124 19.92 2.17 8.28
N ARG A 125 19.88 1.42 9.39
CA ARG A 125 18.95 1.71 10.49
C ARG A 125 19.36 2.94 11.27
N LEU A 126 20.65 3.12 11.55
CA LEU A 126 21.18 4.33 12.17
C LEU A 126 20.85 5.56 11.33
N TRP A 127 21.14 5.48 10.03
CA TRP A 127 20.91 6.55 9.08
C TRP A 127 19.42 6.91 9.04
N LEU A 128 18.54 5.91 8.89
CA LEU A 128 17.11 6.15 8.84
C LEU A 128 16.56 6.72 10.15
N LEU A 129 17.05 6.31 11.32
CA LEU A 129 16.61 6.86 12.60
C LEU A 129 16.90 8.36 12.70
N GLU A 130 18.06 8.79 12.24
CA GLU A 130 18.43 10.22 12.19
C GLU A 130 17.51 10.98 11.23
N GLN A 131 17.31 10.45 10.02
CA GLN A 131 16.42 11.07 9.02
C GLN A 131 14.95 11.14 9.50
N VAL A 132 14.45 10.08 10.14
CA VAL A 132 13.10 10.06 10.74
C VAL A 132 12.99 11.10 11.85
N GLY A 133 14.06 11.34 12.62
CA GLY A 133 14.13 12.42 13.60
C GLY A 133 13.89 13.80 12.99
N ASP A 134 14.59 14.11 11.91
CA ASP A 134 14.50 15.40 11.21
C ASP A 134 13.15 15.59 10.50
N ILE A 135 12.67 14.54 9.84
CA ILE A 135 11.35 14.52 9.21
C ILE A 135 10.25 14.74 10.25
N LYS A 136 10.36 14.11 11.43
CA LYS A 136 9.41 14.29 12.53
C LYS A 136 9.29 15.75 12.94
N GLN A 137 10.43 16.46 13.03
CA GLN A 137 10.41 17.90 13.35
C GLN A 137 9.77 18.71 12.22
N SER A 138 10.04 18.35 10.97
CA SER A 138 9.44 19.03 9.80
C SER A 138 7.91 18.87 9.76
N VAL A 139 7.39 17.68 10.07
CA VAL A 139 5.93 17.46 10.17
C VAL A 139 5.32 18.27 11.32
N LYS A 140 6.00 18.34 12.47
CA LYS A 140 5.55 19.17 13.61
C LYS A 140 5.54 20.66 13.29
N ALA A 141 6.57 21.16 12.59
CA ALA A 141 6.65 22.55 12.15
C ALA A 141 5.50 22.88 11.18
N LEU A 142 5.25 22.03 10.17
CA LEU A 142 4.12 22.18 9.25
C LEU A 142 2.78 22.20 9.99
N LEU A 143 2.56 21.27 10.93
CA LEU A 143 1.35 21.23 11.75
C LEU A 143 1.15 22.53 12.53
N GLN A 144 2.21 23.03 13.18
CA GLN A 144 2.16 24.27 13.96
C GLN A 144 1.77 25.46 13.06
N VAL A 145 2.37 25.58 11.88
CA VAL A 145 2.06 26.65 10.93
C VAL A 145 0.60 26.59 10.48
N ILE A 146 0.08 25.41 10.09
CA ILE A 146 -1.31 25.27 9.66
C ILE A 146 -2.28 25.63 10.79
N VAL A 147 -1.99 25.18 12.02
CA VAL A 147 -2.85 25.42 13.19
C VAL A 147 -2.87 26.90 13.59
N ASP A 148 -1.71 27.57 13.58
CA ASP A 148 -1.63 28.99 13.92
C ASP A 148 -2.31 29.88 12.87
N ARG A 149 -2.22 29.50 11.59
CA ARG A 149 -3.00 30.12 10.51
C ARG A 149 -4.49 29.93 10.73
N ALA A 150 -4.92 28.71 11.00
CA ALA A 150 -6.33 28.40 11.22
C ALA A 150 -6.92 29.15 12.43
N ASP A 151 -6.15 29.32 13.51
CA ASP A 151 -6.60 30.09 14.68
C ASP A 151 -6.77 31.59 14.36
N LYS A 152 -5.85 32.17 13.57
CA LYS A 152 -5.90 33.59 13.15
C LYS A 152 -7.01 33.86 12.12
N GLU A 153 -7.27 32.92 11.23
CA GLU A 153 -8.15 33.09 10.06
C GLU A 153 -9.57 32.53 10.30
N LYS A 154 -9.96 32.27 11.55
CA LYS A 154 -11.21 31.59 11.91
C LYS A 154 -12.49 32.30 11.50
N ASP A 155 -12.45 33.61 11.24
CA ASP A 155 -13.63 34.36 10.79
C ASP A 155 -13.90 34.26 9.29
N ILE A 156 -12.99 33.69 8.50
CA ILE A 156 -13.12 33.64 7.04
C ILE A 156 -14.06 32.50 6.63
N LEU A 157 -15.12 32.84 5.87
CA LEU A 157 -16.07 31.89 5.32
C LEU A 157 -15.82 31.63 3.84
N LEU A 158 -16.02 30.39 3.42
CA LEU A 158 -16.00 29.95 2.02
C LEU A 158 -17.05 28.85 1.79
N PRO A 159 -17.47 28.60 0.53
CA PRO A 159 -18.24 27.40 0.22
C PRO A 159 -17.37 26.15 0.46
N GLY A 160 -17.92 25.16 1.16
CA GLY A 160 -17.37 23.80 1.17
C GLY A 160 -17.67 23.12 -0.17
N TYR A 161 -16.88 22.11 -0.54
CA TYR A 161 -17.03 21.45 -1.84
C TYR A 161 -17.20 19.95 -1.71
N THR A 162 -18.16 19.42 -2.48
CA THR A 162 -18.28 17.99 -2.78
C THR A 162 -18.42 17.84 -4.29
N HIS A 163 -17.66 16.94 -4.92
CA HIS A 163 -17.59 16.85 -6.40
C HIS A 163 -17.17 18.16 -7.09
N LEU A 164 -16.42 19.01 -6.39
CA LEU A 164 -16.08 20.39 -6.79
C LEU A 164 -17.32 21.29 -7.05
N GLN A 165 -18.50 20.86 -6.60
CA GLN A 165 -19.71 21.66 -6.55
C GLN A 165 -19.81 22.36 -5.20
N ARG A 166 -20.38 23.57 -5.19
CA ARG A 166 -20.57 24.34 -3.97
C ARG A 166 -21.59 23.62 -3.08
N GLY A 167 -21.12 23.24 -1.90
CA GLY A 167 -21.94 22.75 -0.80
C GLY A 167 -22.12 23.83 0.26
N GLN A 168 -22.35 23.36 1.49
CA GLN A 168 -22.61 24.20 2.66
C GLN A 168 -21.45 25.16 2.97
N PRO A 169 -21.72 26.33 3.57
CA PRO A 169 -20.66 27.23 4.01
C PRO A 169 -19.82 26.55 5.10
N ILE A 170 -18.51 26.77 5.05
CA ILE A 170 -17.55 26.33 6.07
C ILE A 170 -16.60 27.49 6.42
N ARG A 171 -15.83 27.33 7.49
CA ARG A 171 -14.70 28.22 7.79
C ARG A 171 -13.47 27.80 6.99
N TRP A 172 -12.69 28.75 6.51
CA TRP A 172 -11.39 28.49 5.89
C TRP A 172 -10.47 27.69 6.82
N SER A 173 -10.47 28.06 8.09
CA SER A 173 -9.78 27.31 9.15
C SER A 173 -10.22 25.86 9.25
N HIS A 174 -11.50 25.55 8.97
CA HIS A 174 -11.97 24.17 8.98
C HIS A 174 -11.31 23.33 7.89
N LEU A 175 -11.15 23.89 6.69
CA LEU A 175 -10.43 23.23 5.60
C LEU A 175 -8.95 23.03 5.96
N LEU A 176 -8.28 24.06 6.46
CA LEU A 176 -6.88 23.95 6.88
C LEU A 176 -6.68 22.87 7.96
N LEU A 177 -7.56 22.85 8.97
CA LEU A 177 -7.49 21.86 10.05
C LEU A 177 -7.85 20.44 9.58
N SER A 178 -8.63 20.29 8.50
CA SER A 178 -8.88 19.00 7.89
C SER A 178 -7.58 18.37 7.37
N HIS A 179 -6.73 19.17 6.70
CA HIS A 179 -5.43 18.70 6.24
C HIS A 179 -4.42 18.55 7.38
N ALA A 180 -4.43 19.45 8.37
CA ALA A 180 -3.62 19.30 9.59
C ALA A 180 -3.93 17.98 10.31
N THR A 181 -5.20 17.55 10.31
CA THR A 181 -5.60 16.28 10.92
C THR A 181 -4.96 15.08 10.21
N SER A 182 -4.87 15.10 8.87
CA SER A 182 -4.14 14.07 8.13
C SER A 182 -2.66 14.01 8.54
N PHE A 183 -1.98 15.16 8.59
CA PHE A 183 -0.57 15.22 9.00
C PHE A 183 -0.35 14.82 10.46
N ARG A 184 -1.32 15.04 11.35
CA ARG A 184 -1.26 14.53 12.73
C ARG A 184 -1.20 13.01 12.76
N TYR A 185 -2.01 12.34 11.95
CA TYR A 185 -1.98 10.87 11.86
C TYR A 185 -0.73 10.37 11.15
N ASP A 186 -0.17 11.13 10.20
CA ASP A 186 1.12 10.78 9.59
C ASP A 186 2.25 10.88 10.62
N LEU A 187 2.24 11.91 11.48
CA LEU A 187 3.17 12.02 12.60
C LEU A 187 3.05 10.83 13.55
N GLU A 188 1.83 10.42 13.89
CA GLU A 188 1.57 9.27 14.76
C GLU A 188 2.12 7.96 14.17
N ARG A 189 1.90 7.73 12.86
CA ARG A 189 2.46 6.56 12.14
C ARG A 189 3.98 6.59 12.11
N LEU A 190 4.58 7.77 11.91
CA LEU A 190 6.04 7.93 11.93
C LEU A 190 6.61 7.59 13.30
N GLU A 191 5.96 8.03 14.38
CA GLU A 191 6.38 7.70 15.76
C GLU A 191 6.23 6.20 16.07
N GLN A 192 5.19 5.56 15.54
CA GLN A 192 4.98 4.11 15.66
C GLN A 192 6.03 3.29 14.90
N LEU A 193 6.66 3.83 13.85
CA LEU A 193 7.70 3.18 13.06
C LEU A 193 9.05 3.10 13.81
N ILE A 194 9.39 4.13 14.59
CA ILE A 194 10.71 4.27 15.25
C ILE A 194 11.14 3.01 16.02
N PRO A 195 10.30 2.35 16.85
CA PRO A 195 10.71 1.14 17.56
C PRO A 195 11.10 -0.03 16.66
N ARG A 196 10.51 -0.15 15.47
CA ARG A 196 10.81 -1.22 14.50
C ARG A 196 12.05 -0.93 13.66
N VAL A 197 12.36 0.34 13.44
CA VAL A 197 13.66 0.75 12.86
C VAL A 197 14.78 0.57 13.90
N SER A 198 14.51 0.89 15.17
CA SER A 198 15.44 0.86 16.31
C SER A 198 15.70 -0.54 16.88
N VAL A 199 16.04 -1.48 15.98
CA VAL A 199 16.46 -2.85 16.32
C VAL A 199 17.90 -3.06 15.84
N LEU A 200 18.83 -3.39 16.73
CA LEU A 200 20.25 -3.59 16.39
C LEU A 200 20.49 -4.94 15.69
N PRO A 201 20.99 -4.96 14.43
CA PRO A 201 21.38 -6.20 13.76
C PRO A 201 22.87 -6.55 13.97
N LEU A 202 23.72 -5.58 14.31
CA LEU A 202 25.17 -5.79 14.54
C LEU A 202 25.44 -6.94 15.52
N GLY A 203 26.39 -7.82 15.16
CA GLY A 203 26.66 -9.05 15.90
C GLY A 203 25.91 -10.26 15.36
N SER A 204 25.13 -10.11 14.28
CA SER A 204 24.50 -11.22 13.55
C SER A 204 25.47 -11.92 12.58
N GLY A 205 26.66 -11.35 12.35
CA GLY A 205 27.63 -11.89 11.40
C GLY A 205 27.03 -12.02 9.99
N PRO A 206 27.47 -13.00 9.18
CA PRO A 206 26.94 -13.15 7.82
C PRO A 206 25.48 -13.61 7.77
N LEU A 207 25.09 -14.48 8.73
CA LEU A 207 23.73 -15.01 8.90
C LEU A 207 23.54 -15.81 10.20
N ALA A 208 24.62 -16.36 10.79
CA ALA A 208 24.56 -17.35 11.88
C ALA A 208 24.99 -16.80 13.26
N GLY A 209 25.11 -15.48 13.39
CA GLY A 209 25.62 -14.84 14.60
C GLY A 209 27.13 -14.61 14.58
N ASN A 210 27.61 -13.88 15.58
CA ASN A 210 29.02 -13.63 15.80
C ASN A 210 29.68 -14.80 16.58
N PRO A 211 30.78 -15.39 16.09
CA PRO A 211 31.40 -16.57 16.72
C PRO A 211 32.28 -16.24 17.93
N PHE A 212 32.49 -14.97 18.26
CA PHE A 212 33.33 -14.50 19.35
C PHE A 212 32.50 -13.96 20.54
N SER A 213 31.18 -14.22 20.54
CA SER A 213 30.26 -13.86 21.62
C SER A 213 30.35 -12.39 22.05
N VAL A 214 30.39 -11.48 21.07
CA VAL A 214 30.31 -10.03 21.34
C VAL A 214 29.01 -9.67 22.08
N ASP A 215 29.11 -8.72 23.02
CA ASP A 215 27.97 -8.25 23.81
C ASP A 215 27.08 -7.33 22.95
N ARG A 216 25.92 -7.86 22.52
CA ARG A 216 25.00 -7.15 21.62
C ARG A 216 24.14 -6.13 22.37
N GLU A 217 23.86 -6.37 23.64
CA GLU A 217 23.18 -5.43 24.52
C GLU A 217 24.05 -4.18 24.77
N PHE A 218 25.35 -4.36 24.96
CA PHE A 218 26.33 -3.28 24.99
C PHE A 218 26.31 -2.49 23.68
N LEU A 219 26.41 -3.18 22.53
CA LEU A 219 26.38 -2.54 21.21
C LEU A 219 25.09 -1.75 20.99
N ALA A 220 23.94 -2.29 21.39
CA ALA A 220 22.65 -1.62 21.24
C ALA A 220 22.61 -0.33 22.06
N LYS A 221 23.08 -0.39 23.31
CA LYS A 221 23.15 0.79 24.19
C LYS A 221 24.14 1.83 23.67
N GLU A 222 25.31 1.41 23.24
CA GLU A 222 26.36 2.30 22.71
C GLU A 222 25.90 3.03 21.44
N LEU A 223 25.16 2.33 20.57
CA LEU A 223 24.62 2.88 19.34
C LEU A 223 23.23 3.51 19.50
N GLY A 224 22.61 3.45 20.68
CA GLY A 224 21.32 4.08 20.95
C GLY A 224 20.10 3.36 20.38
N PHE A 225 20.22 2.06 20.09
CA PHE A 225 19.10 1.21 19.67
C PHE A 225 18.19 0.84 20.86
N SER A 226 16.91 0.61 20.58
CA SER A 226 15.90 0.26 21.59
C SER A 226 15.86 -1.22 21.92
N SER A 227 16.21 -2.07 20.96
CA SER A 227 16.25 -3.53 21.11
C SER A 227 17.30 -4.16 20.19
N ILE A 228 17.48 -5.49 20.32
CA ILE A 228 18.39 -6.28 19.48
C ILE A 228 17.59 -7.20 18.56
N ALA A 229 18.15 -7.54 17.40
CA ALA A 229 17.58 -8.56 16.53
C ALA A 229 17.78 -9.95 17.17
N GLU A 230 16.70 -10.60 17.61
CA GLU A 230 16.75 -11.91 18.29
C GLU A 230 17.20 -13.06 17.38
N ASN A 231 17.02 -12.91 16.06
CA ASN A 231 17.40 -13.91 15.07
C ASN A 231 18.41 -13.31 14.09
N SER A 232 19.58 -13.94 13.94
CA SER A 232 20.66 -13.45 13.09
C SER A 232 20.33 -13.48 11.61
N MET A 233 19.55 -14.48 11.15
CA MET A 233 19.10 -14.53 9.75
C MET A 233 18.13 -13.39 9.46
N TRP A 234 17.18 -13.15 10.37
CA TRP A 234 16.29 -12.00 10.26
C TRP A 234 17.07 -10.66 10.32
N GLY A 235 18.01 -10.52 11.25
CA GLY A 235 18.78 -9.28 11.43
C GLY A 235 19.53 -8.83 10.17
N VAL A 236 20.04 -9.78 9.37
CA VAL A 236 20.74 -9.45 8.12
C VAL A 236 19.84 -9.41 6.88
N GLY A 237 18.73 -10.17 6.89
CA GLY A 237 17.78 -10.24 5.77
C GLY A 237 16.67 -9.19 5.81
N ASP A 238 16.35 -8.63 6.97
CA ASP A 238 15.20 -7.73 7.15
C ASP A 238 15.37 -6.39 6.42
N ARG A 239 14.33 -5.99 5.68
CA ARG A 239 14.16 -4.67 5.07
C ARG A 239 12.74 -4.12 5.24
N ASP A 240 11.93 -4.72 6.12
CA ASP A 240 10.55 -4.30 6.35
C ASP A 240 10.48 -2.86 6.87
N PHE A 241 11.46 -2.45 7.67
CA PHE A 241 11.56 -1.08 8.18
C PHE A 241 11.69 -0.01 7.06
N ILE A 242 12.29 -0.37 5.92
CA ILE A 242 12.39 0.50 4.74
C ILE A 242 11.06 0.55 4.02
N VAL A 243 10.42 -0.61 3.84
CA VAL A 243 9.08 -0.70 3.23
C VAL A 243 8.07 0.11 4.02
N GLU A 244 8.03 -0.03 5.35
CA GLU A 244 7.15 0.76 6.20
C GLU A 244 7.40 2.27 6.08
N PHE A 245 8.67 2.69 6.00
CA PHE A 245 9.02 4.09 5.77
C PHE A 245 8.55 4.58 4.38
N LEU A 246 8.73 3.79 3.32
CA LEU A 246 8.29 4.12 1.98
C LEU A 246 6.76 4.18 1.86
N MET A 247 6.04 3.29 2.56
CA MET A 247 4.59 3.32 2.67
C MET A 247 4.12 4.58 3.40
N TRP A 248 4.74 4.91 4.55
CA TRP A 248 4.48 6.14 5.30
C TRP A 248 4.72 7.38 4.44
N SER A 249 5.85 7.40 3.71
CA SER A 249 6.22 8.49 2.80
C SER A 249 5.19 8.66 1.68
N SER A 250 4.74 7.56 1.09
CA SER A 250 3.74 7.57 0.01
C SER A 250 2.39 8.12 0.48
N LEU A 251 1.94 7.71 1.66
CA LEU A 251 0.69 8.22 2.23
C LEU A 251 0.78 9.70 2.60
N THR A 252 1.88 10.12 3.22
CA THR A 252 2.13 11.53 3.55
C THR A 252 2.14 12.40 2.29
N MET A 253 2.82 11.96 1.23
CA MET A 253 2.81 12.65 -0.07
C MET A 253 1.44 12.66 -0.74
N THR A 254 0.56 11.70 -0.44
CA THR A 254 -0.83 11.69 -0.91
C THR A 254 -1.67 12.75 -0.18
N HIS A 255 -1.43 12.97 1.11
CA HIS A 255 -2.06 14.08 1.83
C HIS A 255 -1.56 15.44 1.35
N ILE A 256 -0.25 15.56 1.10
CA ILE A 256 0.34 16.76 0.49
C ILE A 256 -0.26 17.02 -0.90
N SER A 257 -0.42 15.99 -1.75
CA SER A 257 -0.99 16.18 -3.09
C SER A 257 -2.45 16.63 -3.05
N ARG A 258 -3.24 16.14 -2.08
CA ARG A 258 -4.62 16.59 -1.88
C ARG A 258 -4.69 18.06 -1.46
N MET A 259 -3.85 18.48 -0.52
CA MET A 259 -3.73 19.91 -0.17
C MET A 259 -3.27 20.74 -1.36
N ALA A 260 -2.29 20.24 -2.12
CA ALA A 260 -1.78 20.92 -3.30
C ALA A 260 -2.88 21.10 -4.36
N GLU A 261 -3.74 20.10 -4.58
CA GLU A 261 -4.88 20.19 -5.49
C GLU A 261 -5.84 21.32 -5.08
N ASP A 262 -6.26 21.35 -3.81
CA ASP A 262 -7.16 22.38 -3.30
C ASP A 262 -6.54 23.78 -3.52
N LEU A 263 -5.27 23.94 -3.17
CA LEU A 263 -4.57 25.21 -3.32
C LEU A 263 -4.36 25.59 -4.79
N ILE A 264 -4.06 24.66 -5.69
CA ILE A 264 -3.94 24.93 -7.12
C ILE A 264 -5.28 25.46 -7.65
N ILE A 265 -6.38 24.76 -7.40
CA ILE A 265 -7.72 25.16 -7.86
C ILE A 265 -8.10 26.52 -7.28
N TYR A 266 -7.86 26.74 -5.99
CA TYR A 266 -8.20 27.99 -5.31
C TYR A 266 -7.35 29.19 -5.71
N SER A 267 -6.19 28.96 -6.33
CA SER A 267 -5.33 30.01 -6.88
C SER A 267 -5.69 30.44 -8.30
N THR A 268 -6.55 29.68 -9.00
CA THR A 268 -6.99 29.99 -10.38
C THR A 268 -7.69 31.35 -10.47
N ALA A 269 -7.78 31.92 -11.68
CA ALA A 269 -8.46 33.20 -11.86
C ALA A 269 -9.97 33.11 -11.57
N GLU A 270 -10.56 31.95 -11.81
CA GLU A 270 -11.97 31.61 -11.62
C GLU A 270 -12.36 31.61 -10.13
N PHE A 271 -11.50 31.06 -9.27
CA PHE A 271 -11.73 31.04 -7.81
C PHE A 271 -11.11 32.25 -7.13
N GLY A 272 -9.80 32.43 -7.31
CA GLY A 272 -9.02 33.56 -6.79
C GLY A 272 -9.06 33.70 -5.27
N PHE A 273 -9.24 32.60 -4.54
CA PHE A 273 -9.40 32.58 -3.09
C PHE A 273 -8.12 32.88 -2.33
N HIS A 274 -6.97 32.52 -2.88
CA HIS A 274 -5.68 32.89 -2.33
C HIS A 274 -4.67 33.23 -3.44
N ARG A 275 -3.50 33.70 -3.02
CA ARG A 275 -2.36 33.96 -3.89
C ARG A 275 -1.09 33.43 -3.24
N VAL A 276 -0.35 32.61 -3.98
CA VAL A 276 1.00 32.19 -3.60
C VAL A 276 1.99 33.30 -3.97
N GLU A 277 2.93 33.62 -3.08
CA GLU A 277 4.04 34.52 -3.40
C GLU A 277 4.96 33.89 -4.46
N CYS A 278 5.15 34.60 -5.57
CA CYS A 278 6.05 34.25 -6.67
C CYS A 278 6.44 35.55 -7.39
N ASP A 279 7.69 35.67 -7.82
CA ASP A 279 8.27 36.92 -8.35
C ASP A 279 7.73 37.34 -9.74
N ALA A 280 6.84 36.56 -10.37
CA ALA A 280 6.37 36.79 -11.73
C ALA A 280 4.98 37.46 -11.85
N SER A 281 4.72 38.11 -12.99
CA SER A 281 3.46 38.82 -13.30
C SER A 281 2.27 37.90 -13.64
N LYS A 282 2.53 36.65 -13.99
CA LYS A 282 1.57 35.52 -14.03
C LYS A 282 2.14 34.44 -13.11
N LYS A 283 1.48 34.18 -11.99
CA LYS A 283 2.01 33.31 -10.94
C LYS A 283 1.43 31.92 -11.11
N ASN A 284 2.25 31.01 -11.63
CA ASN A 284 1.91 29.60 -11.69
C ASN A 284 2.18 28.97 -10.32
N PRO A 285 1.32 28.06 -9.83
CA PRO A 285 1.53 27.35 -8.58
C PRO A 285 2.57 26.21 -8.73
N ASP A 286 3.74 26.50 -9.30
CA ASP A 286 4.77 25.51 -9.67
C ASP A 286 5.19 24.64 -8.47
N SER A 287 5.31 25.25 -7.28
CA SER A 287 5.64 24.53 -6.05
C SER A 287 4.58 23.46 -5.73
N LEU A 288 3.29 23.80 -5.83
CA LEU A 288 2.18 22.88 -5.58
C LEU A 288 2.07 21.80 -6.66
N GLU A 289 2.33 22.15 -7.92
CA GLU A 289 2.35 21.17 -9.02
C GLU A 289 3.48 20.15 -8.85
N LEU A 290 4.67 20.60 -8.43
CA LEU A 290 5.79 19.72 -8.11
C LEU A 290 5.49 18.82 -6.90
N LEU A 291 4.85 19.36 -5.85
CA LEU A 291 4.42 18.56 -4.70
C LEU A 291 3.48 17.43 -5.13
N ARG A 292 2.47 17.73 -5.94
CA ARG A 292 1.53 16.75 -6.50
C ARG A 292 2.24 15.73 -7.42
N GLY A 293 3.16 16.17 -8.25
CA GLY A 293 3.91 15.30 -9.17
C GLY A 293 4.87 14.34 -8.45
N LYS A 294 5.53 14.79 -7.38
CA LYS A 294 6.46 13.97 -6.59
C LYS A 294 5.78 12.79 -5.89
N THR A 295 4.48 12.87 -5.60
CA THR A 295 3.72 11.76 -5.02
C THR A 295 3.82 10.48 -5.86
N GLY A 296 3.76 10.58 -7.19
CA GLY A 296 3.90 9.40 -8.07
C GLY A 296 5.29 8.77 -8.01
N ARG A 297 6.34 9.59 -7.87
CA ARG A 297 7.73 9.11 -7.73
C ARG A 297 7.91 8.31 -6.43
N ILE A 298 7.42 8.84 -5.32
CA ILE A 298 7.53 8.17 -4.00
C ILE A 298 6.75 6.86 -3.97
N PHE A 299 5.53 6.85 -4.51
CA PHE A 299 4.76 5.62 -4.65
C PHE A 299 5.48 4.59 -5.54
N GLY A 300 6.09 5.03 -6.63
CA GLY A 300 6.90 4.18 -7.51
C GLY A 300 8.09 3.54 -6.81
N ASN A 301 8.81 4.29 -5.98
CA ASN A 301 9.93 3.77 -5.17
C ASN A 301 9.45 2.66 -4.22
N MET A 302 8.31 2.87 -3.55
CA MET A 302 7.71 1.88 -2.66
C MET A 302 7.30 0.61 -3.42
N ALA A 303 6.54 0.76 -4.52
CA ALA A 303 6.08 -0.37 -5.31
C ALA A 303 7.25 -1.17 -5.92
N GLY A 304 8.28 -0.47 -6.42
CA GLY A 304 9.48 -1.09 -6.96
C GLY A 304 10.22 -1.92 -5.92
N PHE A 305 10.51 -1.34 -4.75
CA PHE A 305 11.27 -2.03 -3.71
C PHE A 305 10.51 -3.22 -3.10
N VAL A 306 9.18 -3.09 -2.90
CA VAL A 306 8.36 -4.23 -2.46
C VAL A 306 8.44 -5.38 -3.47
N MET A 307 8.49 -5.09 -4.77
CA MET A 307 8.64 -6.11 -5.80
C MET A 307 10.04 -6.74 -5.79
N THR A 308 11.09 -5.98 -5.46
CA THR A 308 12.44 -6.52 -5.25
C THR A 308 12.47 -7.55 -4.11
N LEU A 309 11.75 -7.31 -3.01
CA LEU A 309 11.69 -8.24 -1.87
C LEU A 309 10.87 -9.50 -2.14
N LYS A 310 9.91 -9.42 -3.07
CA LYS A 310 8.95 -10.50 -3.32
C LYS A 310 9.68 -11.79 -3.73
N GLY A 311 9.50 -12.83 -2.90
CA GLY A 311 9.96 -14.19 -3.21
C GLY A 311 11.48 -14.40 -3.09
N LEU A 312 12.21 -13.47 -2.46
CA LEU A 312 13.62 -13.69 -2.14
C LEU A 312 13.75 -14.90 -1.18
N PRO A 313 14.63 -15.87 -1.48
CA PRO A 313 14.92 -16.94 -0.54
C PRO A 313 15.67 -16.37 0.67
N SER A 314 15.59 -17.05 1.82
CA SER A 314 16.49 -16.68 2.93
C SER A 314 17.96 -16.94 2.55
N THR A 315 18.93 -16.13 2.98
CA THR A 315 18.83 -15.03 3.95
C THR A 315 19.19 -13.66 3.36
N TYR A 316 20.48 -13.39 3.13
CA TYR A 316 20.93 -12.18 2.46
C TYR A 316 21.17 -12.50 0.98
N ASN A 317 20.61 -11.66 0.11
CA ASN A 317 20.81 -11.72 -1.34
C ASN A 317 21.27 -10.36 -1.84
N LYS A 318 22.02 -10.35 -2.94
CA LYS A 318 22.60 -9.11 -3.50
C LYS A 318 21.51 -8.13 -3.95
N ASP A 319 20.31 -8.62 -4.26
CA ASP A 319 19.08 -7.87 -4.50
C ASP A 319 18.79 -6.84 -3.39
N LEU A 320 19.15 -7.15 -2.13
CA LEU A 320 18.99 -6.24 -0.99
C LEU A 320 19.93 -5.02 -1.04
N GLN A 321 20.75 -4.88 -2.08
CA GLN A 321 21.51 -3.66 -2.35
C GLN A 321 20.63 -2.53 -2.93
N GLU A 322 19.52 -2.89 -3.58
CA GLU A 322 18.53 -1.96 -4.17
C GLU A 322 17.64 -1.26 -3.12
N ASP A 323 17.95 -1.41 -1.83
CA ASP A 323 17.23 -0.79 -0.72
C ASP A 323 17.55 0.70 -0.54
N LYS A 324 18.78 1.10 -0.86
CA LYS A 324 19.35 2.44 -0.58
C LYS A 324 18.79 3.52 -1.49
N GLU A 325 18.89 3.35 -2.80
CA GLU A 325 18.50 4.36 -3.78
C GLU A 325 17.03 4.81 -3.64
N PRO A 326 16.03 3.91 -3.58
CA PRO A 326 14.64 4.32 -3.38
C PRO A 326 14.40 4.94 -2.00
N LEU A 327 15.11 4.49 -0.96
CA LEU A 327 15.01 5.07 0.37
C LEU A 327 15.56 6.50 0.40
N PHE A 328 16.78 6.69 -0.08
CA PHE A 328 17.48 7.97 -0.14
C PHE A 328 16.69 9.00 -0.95
N ASP A 329 16.23 8.59 -2.13
CA ASP A 329 15.38 9.45 -2.96
C ASP A 329 14.10 9.85 -2.24
N SER A 330 13.47 8.93 -1.52
CA SER A 330 12.22 9.20 -0.81
C SER A 330 12.41 10.14 0.38
N VAL A 331 13.46 9.94 1.17
CA VAL A 331 13.83 10.84 2.28
C VAL A 331 14.04 12.27 1.78
N ASP A 332 14.83 12.45 0.71
CA ASP A 332 15.16 13.78 0.19
C ASP A 332 13.91 14.51 -0.31
N ASN A 333 13.07 13.81 -1.08
CA ASN A 333 11.87 14.38 -1.66
C ASN A 333 10.79 14.66 -0.61
N VAL A 334 10.58 13.79 0.37
CA VAL A 334 9.61 14.03 1.45
C VAL A 334 10.06 15.20 2.32
N SER A 335 11.34 15.23 2.71
CA SER A 335 11.89 16.32 3.53
C SER A 335 11.77 17.68 2.84
N ALA A 336 12.10 17.75 1.54
CA ALA A 336 11.90 18.95 0.75
C ALA A 336 10.42 19.32 0.60
N SER A 337 9.55 18.32 0.37
CA SER A 337 8.12 18.54 0.17
C SER A 337 7.43 19.10 1.42
N LEU A 338 7.79 18.60 2.61
CA LEU A 338 7.29 19.13 3.87
C LEU A 338 7.68 20.60 4.07
N LYS A 339 8.96 20.94 3.86
CA LYS A 339 9.45 22.33 3.99
C LYS A 339 8.82 23.28 2.98
N ILE A 340 8.64 22.84 1.73
CA ILE A 340 7.97 23.64 0.70
C ILE A 340 6.49 23.85 1.06
N THR A 341 5.81 22.80 1.52
CA THR A 341 4.41 22.90 1.96
C THR A 341 4.29 23.87 3.13
N GLU A 342 5.18 23.79 4.10
CA GLU A 342 5.25 24.73 5.24
C GLU A 342 5.42 26.17 4.75
N GLY A 343 6.37 26.42 3.85
CA GLY A 343 6.61 27.75 3.28
C GLY A 343 5.40 28.31 2.50
N VAL A 344 4.73 27.47 1.71
CA VAL A 344 3.53 27.87 0.96
C VAL A 344 2.39 28.24 1.91
N ILE A 345 2.12 27.41 2.93
CA ILE A 345 1.08 27.71 3.91
C ILE A 345 1.45 28.95 4.73
N ALA A 346 2.71 29.14 5.09
CA ALA A 346 3.14 30.29 5.88
C ALA A 346 2.94 31.62 5.11
N THR A 347 3.16 31.62 3.79
CA THR A 347 3.25 32.85 2.97
C THR A 347 2.04 33.14 2.10
N MET A 348 1.12 32.19 1.88
CA MET A 348 -0.03 32.43 1.01
C MET A 348 -0.95 33.55 1.53
N ASP A 349 -1.33 34.47 0.65
CA ASP A 349 -2.24 35.56 0.94
C ASP A 349 -3.69 35.15 0.65
N VAL A 350 -4.56 35.28 1.64
CA VAL A 350 -5.95 34.80 1.57
C VAL A 350 -6.90 35.96 1.28
N HIS A 351 -7.69 35.85 0.20
CA HIS A 351 -8.66 36.86 -0.20
C HIS A 351 -10.05 36.57 0.40
N ALA A 352 -10.24 36.90 1.68
CA ALA A 352 -11.50 36.66 2.41
C ALA A 352 -12.75 37.19 1.69
N ASP A 353 -12.66 38.38 1.08
CA ASP A 353 -13.78 38.99 0.34
C ASP A 353 -14.22 38.15 -0.86
N LYS A 354 -13.28 37.50 -1.57
CA LYS A 354 -13.58 36.65 -2.72
C LYS A 354 -14.20 35.33 -2.29
N MET A 355 -13.67 34.73 -1.22
CA MET A 355 -14.24 33.52 -0.62
C MET A 355 -15.69 33.76 -0.18
N ARG A 356 -15.95 34.90 0.49
CA ARG A 356 -17.30 35.28 0.91
C ARG A 356 -18.23 35.55 -0.27
N LYS A 357 -17.76 36.20 -1.34
CA LYS A 357 -18.54 36.44 -2.57
C LYS A 357 -18.89 35.16 -3.34
N ALA A 358 -18.13 34.08 -3.15
CA ALA A 358 -18.43 32.79 -3.77
C ALA A 358 -19.58 32.04 -3.09
N LEU A 359 -20.01 32.46 -1.90
CA LEU A 359 -21.20 31.93 -1.23
C LEU A 359 -22.46 32.45 -1.90
N THR A 360 -23.30 31.53 -2.33
CA THR A 360 -24.57 31.80 -3.02
C THR A 360 -25.74 31.28 -2.15
N MET A 361 -26.93 31.89 -2.26
CA MET A 361 -28.03 31.62 -1.32
C MET A 361 -28.66 30.23 -1.50
N ASP A 362 -28.47 29.62 -2.67
CA ASP A 362 -28.82 28.24 -2.99
C ASP A 362 -28.14 27.21 -2.06
N VAL A 363 -26.92 27.49 -1.57
CA VAL A 363 -26.22 26.58 -0.65
C VAL A 363 -26.90 26.47 0.72
N LEU A 364 -27.80 27.40 1.05
CA LEU A 364 -28.60 27.40 2.28
C LEU A 364 -29.96 26.69 2.11
N ALA A 365 -30.24 26.08 0.95
CA ALA A 365 -31.43 25.26 0.76
C ALA A 365 -31.48 24.08 1.76
N THR A 366 -30.32 23.50 2.11
CA THR A 366 -30.26 22.48 3.16
C THR A 366 -30.59 23.05 4.53
N ASP A 367 -30.10 24.24 4.87
CA ASP A 367 -30.44 24.92 6.13
C ASP A 367 -31.94 25.23 6.24
N LEU A 368 -32.61 25.50 5.11
CA LEU A 368 -34.06 25.68 5.03
C LEU A 368 -34.81 24.36 5.33
N ALA A 369 -34.30 23.23 4.83
CA ALA A 369 -34.84 21.92 5.18
C ALA A 369 -34.65 21.64 6.69
N ASP A 370 -33.45 21.88 7.23
CA ASP A 370 -33.16 21.71 8.65
C ASP A 370 -34.03 22.59 9.55
N TYR A 371 -34.38 23.79 9.10
CA TYR A 371 -35.34 24.66 9.80
C TYR A 371 -36.70 23.97 9.98
N LEU A 372 -37.24 23.36 8.93
CA LEU A 372 -38.52 22.63 9.01
C LEU A 372 -38.41 21.37 9.88
N VAL A 373 -37.26 20.68 9.86
CA VAL A 373 -37.02 19.54 10.76
C VAL A 373 -37.08 19.99 12.21
N ARG A 374 -36.47 21.14 12.55
CA ARG A 374 -36.52 21.69 13.92
C ARG A 374 -37.93 22.11 14.34
N LYS A 375 -38.85 22.36 13.40
CA LYS A 375 -40.28 22.59 13.66
C LYS A 375 -41.10 21.29 13.72
N GLY A 376 -40.46 20.12 13.69
CA GLY A 376 -41.08 18.81 13.89
C GLY A 376 -41.46 18.06 12.60
N MET A 377 -41.10 18.56 11.42
CA MET A 377 -41.40 17.90 10.16
C MET A 377 -40.42 16.75 9.86
N PRO A 378 -40.88 15.59 9.36
CA PRO A 378 -39.99 14.51 8.92
C PRO A 378 -39.04 14.95 7.80
N PHE A 379 -37.75 14.60 7.90
CA PHE A 379 -36.70 15.07 6.99
C PHE A 379 -37.00 14.85 5.49
N ARG A 380 -37.55 13.68 5.11
CA ARG A 380 -37.90 13.38 3.70
C ARG A 380 -38.87 14.41 3.12
N GLU A 381 -39.84 14.87 3.92
CA GLU A 381 -40.82 15.87 3.51
C GLU A 381 -40.17 17.26 3.41
N THR A 382 -39.29 17.61 4.35
CA THR A 382 -38.57 18.90 4.34
C THR A 382 -37.70 19.08 3.10
N HIS A 383 -37.06 18.01 2.60
CA HIS A 383 -36.24 18.07 1.39
C HIS A 383 -37.10 18.35 0.14
N HIS A 384 -38.29 17.76 0.05
CA HIS A 384 -39.25 18.08 -1.02
C HIS A 384 -39.73 19.53 -0.94
N VAL A 385 -40.02 20.03 0.27
CA VAL A 385 -40.45 21.42 0.47
C VAL A 385 -39.33 22.41 0.10
N SER A 386 -38.08 22.13 0.53
CA SER A 386 -36.92 22.95 0.17
C SER A 386 -36.64 22.93 -1.33
N GLY A 387 -36.71 21.76 -1.98
CA GLY A 387 -36.59 21.65 -3.43
C GLY A 387 -37.66 22.44 -4.19
N ARG A 388 -38.91 22.47 -3.70
CA ARG A 388 -39.97 23.34 -4.26
C ARG A 388 -39.69 24.83 -4.03
N ALA A 389 -39.07 25.20 -2.91
CA ALA A 389 -38.67 26.58 -2.66
C ALA A 389 -37.58 27.04 -3.64
N VAL A 390 -36.58 26.18 -3.91
CA VAL A 390 -35.56 26.44 -4.94
C VAL A 390 -36.21 26.58 -6.33
N ALA A 391 -37.10 25.65 -6.72
CA ALA A 391 -37.81 25.73 -7.99
C ALA A 391 -38.69 26.99 -8.11
N LEU A 392 -39.30 27.44 -7.02
CA LEU A 392 -40.10 28.68 -6.99
C LEU A 392 -39.21 29.93 -7.18
N ALA A 393 -38.04 29.96 -6.53
CA ALA A 393 -37.06 31.03 -6.69
C ALA A 393 -36.55 31.10 -8.14
N GLU A 394 -36.22 29.95 -8.75
CA GLU A 394 -35.81 29.85 -10.15
C GLU A 394 -36.92 30.32 -11.11
N ALA A 395 -38.16 29.88 -10.90
CA ALA A 395 -39.30 30.28 -11.72
C ALA A 395 -39.55 31.79 -11.68
N ARG A 396 -39.31 32.43 -10.52
CA ARG A 396 -39.41 33.88 -10.33
C ARG A 396 -38.13 34.64 -10.69
N LYS A 397 -37.06 33.93 -11.07
CA LYS A 397 -35.73 34.49 -11.37
C LYS A 397 -35.19 35.37 -10.22
N CYS A 398 -35.44 34.94 -8.99
CA CYS A 398 -34.97 35.60 -7.77
C CYS A 398 -34.09 34.64 -6.94
N GLN A 399 -33.38 35.16 -5.97
CA GLN A 399 -32.62 34.36 -5.01
C GLN A 399 -33.54 33.73 -3.94
N LEU A 400 -33.08 32.68 -3.28
CA LEU A 400 -33.87 31.96 -2.27
C LEU A 400 -34.25 32.85 -1.08
N ASN A 401 -33.40 33.82 -0.72
CA ASN A 401 -33.65 34.79 0.35
C ASN A 401 -34.62 35.93 -0.05
N GLU A 402 -34.93 36.08 -1.34
CA GLU A 402 -35.84 37.12 -1.87
C GLU A 402 -37.30 36.65 -1.93
N LEU A 403 -37.56 35.35 -1.72
CA LEU A 403 -38.92 34.84 -1.57
C LEU A 403 -39.58 35.44 -0.32
N THR A 404 -40.84 35.88 -0.44
CA THR A 404 -41.55 36.50 0.68
C THR A 404 -42.01 35.45 1.69
N PHE A 405 -42.31 35.87 2.93
CA PHE A 405 -42.94 34.98 3.91
C PHE A 405 -44.24 34.34 3.38
N ALA A 406 -45.04 35.07 2.61
CA ALA A 406 -46.25 34.54 1.99
C ALA A 406 -45.93 33.40 1.00
N ASP A 407 -44.81 33.52 0.27
CA ASP A 407 -44.35 32.47 -0.64
C ASP A 407 -43.92 31.22 0.13
N PHE A 408 -43.14 31.36 1.21
CA PHE A 408 -42.77 30.22 2.06
C PHE A 408 -43.99 29.57 2.70
N LYS A 409 -44.93 30.37 3.23
CA LYS A 409 -46.19 29.88 3.81
C LYS A 409 -47.06 29.15 2.80
N SER A 410 -47.02 29.54 1.52
CA SER A 410 -47.71 28.82 0.44
C SER A 410 -47.13 27.43 0.17
N LEU A 411 -45.83 27.21 0.47
CA LEU A 411 -45.16 25.92 0.29
C LEU A 411 -45.38 24.97 1.46
N ASN A 412 -45.47 25.51 2.68
CA ASN A 412 -45.81 24.77 3.90
C ASN A 412 -46.24 25.69 5.06
N GLU A 413 -47.23 25.27 5.84
CA GLU A 413 -47.76 26.03 6.98
C GLU A 413 -46.78 26.15 8.16
N ASN A 414 -45.80 25.25 8.28
CA ASN A 414 -44.81 25.26 9.36
C ASN A 414 -43.74 26.35 9.20
N PHE A 415 -43.72 27.09 8.08
CA PHE A 415 -42.90 28.28 7.95
C PHE A 415 -43.45 29.42 8.80
N SER A 416 -42.56 30.12 9.50
CA SER A 416 -42.87 31.26 10.35
C SER A 416 -42.02 32.46 9.89
N GLU A 417 -42.30 33.66 10.39
CA GLU A 417 -41.63 34.90 9.92
C GLU A 417 -40.10 34.87 10.16
N ASP A 418 -39.62 34.04 11.09
CA ASP A 418 -38.21 33.76 11.35
C ASP A 418 -37.49 32.98 10.23
N VAL A 419 -38.19 32.49 9.19
CA VAL A 419 -37.56 31.77 8.07
C VAL A 419 -36.43 32.56 7.40
N HIS A 420 -36.52 33.89 7.37
CA HIS A 420 -35.48 34.72 6.78
C HIS A 420 -34.15 34.68 7.54
N SER A 421 -34.15 34.33 8.84
CA SER A 421 -32.92 34.17 9.62
C SER A 421 -32.12 32.91 9.24
N VAL A 422 -32.67 32.05 8.38
CA VAL A 422 -31.95 30.91 7.81
C VAL A 422 -30.89 31.38 6.81
N PHE A 423 -31.15 32.49 6.09
CA PHE A 423 -30.32 33.03 5.02
C PHE A 423 -29.14 33.87 5.52
N ASP A 424 -28.45 33.37 6.55
CA ASP A 424 -27.22 33.94 7.08
C ASP A 424 -26.15 32.84 7.10
N PHE A 425 -25.06 33.08 6.37
CA PHE A 425 -23.93 32.16 6.27
C PHE A 425 -23.22 31.97 7.61
N GLU A 426 -23.12 33.00 8.46
CA GLU A 426 -22.49 32.88 9.77
C GLU A 426 -23.35 32.00 10.68
N ALA A 427 -24.67 32.27 10.73
CA ALA A 427 -25.61 31.43 11.47
C ALA A 427 -25.62 29.97 10.98
N SER A 428 -25.51 29.76 9.66
CA SER A 428 -25.39 28.42 9.07
C SER A 428 -24.19 27.66 9.64
N VAL A 429 -23.01 28.28 9.63
CA VAL A 429 -21.77 27.68 10.14
C VAL A 429 -21.85 27.45 11.66
N GLU A 430 -22.34 28.43 12.43
CA GLU A 430 -22.44 28.33 13.88
C GLU A 430 -23.45 27.27 14.36
N ARG A 431 -24.53 27.01 13.59
CA ARG A 431 -25.46 25.92 13.90
C ARG A 431 -24.81 24.53 13.86
N ARG A 432 -23.71 24.36 13.13
CA ARG A 432 -22.97 23.10 13.00
C ARG A 432 -21.94 22.95 14.13
N ASN A 433 -22.43 22.98 15.36
CA ASN A 433 -21.62 22.99 16.59
C ASN A 433 -21.34 21.60 17.20
N ALA A 434 -21.66 20.52 16.48
CA ALA A 434 -21.27 19.17 16.92
C ALA A 434 -19.73 19.00 16.82
N ILE A 435 -19.15 18.12 17.63
CA ILE A 435 -17.70 17.85 17.60
C ILE A 435 -17.28 17.48 16.16
N GLY A 436 -16.29 18.23 15.65
CA GLY A 436 -15.82 18.09 14.27
C GLY A 436 -16.52 19.02 13.28
N GLY A 437 -17.46 19.85 13.71
CA GLY A 437 -18.12 20.85 12.88
C GLY A 437 -17.28 22.11 12.64
N PRO A 438 -17.76 23.01 11.75
CA PRO A 438 -17.08 24.24 11.36
C PRO A 438 -17.42 25.47 12.24
N SER A 439 -18.20 25.36 13.33
CA SER A 439 -18.48 26.50 14.23
C SER A 439 -17.21 27.04 14.90
N LYS A 440 -17.21 28.31 15.33
CA LYS A 440 -16.05 28.90 16.03
C LYS A 440 -15.59 28.10 17.23
N GLU A 441 -16.54 27.69 18.07
CA GLU A 441 -16.27 26.87 19.26
C GLU A 441 -15.58 25.54 18.88
N MET A 442 -16.02 24.91 17.80
CA MET A 442 -15.43 23.64 17.34
C MET A 442 -14.08 23.82 16.64
N ILE A 443 -13.83 24.96 15.99
CA ILE A 443 -12.51 25.31 15.47
C ILE A 443 -11.51 25.50 16.62
N GLU A 444 -11.88 26.23 17.67
CA GLU A 444 -11.03 26.42 18.85
C GLU A 444 -10.70 25.09 19.54
N ARG A 445 -11.70 24.19 19.63
CA ARG A 445 -11.48 22.83 20.10
C ARG A 445 -10.48 22.06 19.21
N GLN A 446 -10.64 22.09 17.89
CA GLN A 446 -9.75 21.41 16.94
C GLN A 446 -8.31 21.95 17.03
N VAL A 447 -8.15 23.28 17.09
CA VAL A 447 -6.86 23.95 17.31
C VAL A 447 -6.20 23.46 18.60
N SER A 448 -6.93 23.42 19.71
CA SER A 448 -6.41 22.94 21.00
C SER A 448 -5.95 21.47 20.92
N VAL A 449 -6.72 20.60 20.27
CA VAL A 449 -6.35 19.18 20.09
C VAL A 449 -5.08 19.05 19.25
N LEU A 450 -4.96 19.78 18.15
CA LEU A 450 -3.82 19.71 17.23
C LEU A 450 -2.55 20.34 17.83
N ARG A 451 -2.66 21.45 18.57
CA ARG A 451 -1.52 22.04 19.30
C ARG A 451 -0.90 21.05 20.29
N LYS A 452 -1.72 20.34 21.06
CA LYS A 452 -1.24 19.27 21.97
C LYS A 452 -0.45 18.19 21.23
N ALA A 453 -0.91 17.78 20.04
CA ALA A 453 -0.22 16.76 19.24
C ALA A 453 1.11 17.26 18.64
N SER A 454 1.21 18.55 18.28
CA SER A 454 2.44 19.16 17.76
C SER A 454 3.53 19.38 18.84
N GLY A 455 3.21 19.23 20.12
CA GLY A 455 4.13 19.47 21.24
C GLY A 455 4.14 20.93 21.75
N GLY A 456 3.33 21.81 21.16
CA GLY A 456 3.12 23.18 21.62
C GLY A 456 2.08 23.24 22.74
N GLY A 457 2.51 23.17 24.01
CA GLY A 457 1.59 23.31 25.14
C GLY A 457 2.24 23.22 26.52
N GLY A 458 2.89 24.31 26.94
CA GLY A 458 3.03 24.66 28.34
C GLY A 458 1.65 24.76 29.01
N GLY A 459 1.62 24.46 30.31
CA GLY A 459 0.42 24.09 31.06
C GLY A 459 -0.77 25.04 30.97
N TYR A 460 -1.94 24.44 30.80
CA TYR A 460 -3.18 24.86 31.45
C TYR A 460 -3.91 23.60 31.92
N GLY A 461 -4.09 23.51 33.24
CA GLY A 461 -4.82 22.45 33.92
C GLY A 461 -6.33 22.63 33.86
N GLY A 462 -7.03 21.53 34.07
CA GLY A 462 -8.48 21.40 34.14
C GLY A 462 -8.92 20.19 33.32
N GLY A 463 -9.44 19.10 33.86
CA GLY A 463 -9.90 18.82 35.21
C GLY A 463 -10.97 17.74 35.06
N TYR A 464 -10.67 16.52 35.47
CA TYR A 464 -11.69 15.55 35.88
C TYR A 464 -11.18 14.93 37.18
N GLY A 465 -11.73 15.44 38.28
CA GLY A 465 -11.47 14.97 39.64
C GLY A 465 -12.51 13.95 40.09
N GLY A 466 -12.01 12.98 40.84
CA GLY A 466 -12.70 12.12 41.81
C GLY A 466 -11.58 11.28 42.43
N GLY A 467 -10.95 11.66 43.55
CA GLY A 467 -11.51 11.77 44.90
C GLY A 467 -11.71 10.35 45.44
N GLY A 468 -11.00 9.81 46.43
CA GLY A 468 -9.97 10.24 47.36
C GLY A 468 -9.91 9.17 48.47
N GLY A 469 -8.77 8.96 49.12
CA GLY A 469 -8.65 8.13 50.32
C GLY A 469 -7.34 7.35 50.43
N GLY A 470 -6.39 7.87 51.21
CA GLY A 470 -5.05 7.30 51.40
C GLY A 470 -4.91 6.33 52.58
N GLY A 471 -3.71 5.76 52.71
CA GLY A 471 -3.26 4.99 53.87
C GLY A 471 -1.95 4.24 53.57
N GLY A 472 -0.86 4.61 54.24
CA GLY A 472 0.52 4.25 53.91
C GLY A 472 0.99 2.81 54.18
N GLY A 473 2.15 2.47 53.61
CA GLY A 473 3.21 1.75 54.33
C GLY A 473 3.69 0.41 53.76
N GLY A 474 4.89 0.42 53.14
CA GLY A 474 5.93 -0.60 53.36
C GLY A 474 6.04 -1.82 52.43
N GLY A 475 7.10 -1.85 51.61
CA GLY A 475 7.90 -3.06 51.30
C GLY A 475 7.51 -3.91 50.09
N GLY A 476 8.45 -4.06 49.14
CA GLY A 476 8.46 -5.14 48.14
C GLY A 476 8.54 -4.67 46.68
N TYR A 477 9.73 -4.73 46.08
CA TYR A 477 9.92 -4.60 44.63
C TYR A 477 9.35 -5.84 43.92
N GLN A 478 8.26 -5.68 43.16
CA GLN A 478 7.82 -6.58 42.08
C GLN A 478 7.38 -5.72 40.88
N PRO A 479 7.72 -6.12 39.63
CA PRO A 479 7.47 -5.30 38.46
C PRO A 479 5.97 -5.30 38.10
N ARG A 480 5.32 -4.13 38.19
CA ARG A 480 3.94 -3.94 37.71
C ARG A 480 3.92 -3.75 36.19
N VAL A 481 3.45 -4.78 35.50
CA VAL A 481 2.89 -4.73 34.15
C VAL A 481 1.76 -3.69 34.12
N ARG A 482 1.85 -2.69 33.23
CA ARG A 482 0.69 -1.83 32.92
C ARG A 482 -0.34 -2.67 32.18
N GLN A 483 -1.43 -3.02 32.87
CA GLN A 483 -2.62 -3.63 32.28
C GLN A 483 -3.22 -2.69 31.23
N ASN A 484 -3.47 -3.26 30.05
CA ASN A 484 -4.29 -2.69 28.99
C ASN A 484 -5.74 -2.54 29.50
N PRO A 485 -6.35 -1.34 29.50
CA PRO A 485 -7.71 -1.15 29.99
C PRO A 485 -8.81 -1.70 29.06
N TYR A 486 -8.45 -2.51 28.05
CA TYR A 486 -9.37 -3.28 27.21
C TYR A 486 -9.23 -4.80 27.35
N ALA A 487 -8.47 -5.29 28.35
CA ALA A 487 -8.32 -6.72 28.58
C ALA A 487 -8.96 -7.13 29.92
N GLN A 488 -10.15 -7.74 29.79
CA GLN A 488 -10.94 -8.54 30.76
C GLN A 488 -12.30 -7.93 31.14
N GLN A 489 -13.31 -8.32 30.36
CA GLN A 489 -14.63 -8.65 30.88
C GLN A 489 -14.98 -10.06 30.40
N ASP A 490 -15.44 -10.86 31.35
CA ASP A 490 -15.60 -12.31 31.31
C ASP A 490 -16.47 -12.87 30.17
N ASP A 491 -16.09 -14.08 29.79
CA ASP A 491 -16.87 -15.11 29.11
C ASP A 491 -18.34 -15.14 29.55
N ARG A 492 -19.22 -14.70 28.65
CA ARG A 492 -20.56 -15.27 28.51
C ARG A 492 -20.81 -15.60 27.05
N THR A 493 -20.40 -16.80 26.69
CA THR A 493 -20.87 -17.58 25.55
C THR A 493 -22.40 -17.59 25.59
N TYR A 494 -23.05 -16.86 24.69
CA TYR A 494 -24.48 -17.05 24.44
C TYR A 494 -24.64 -18.28 23.55
N GLU A 495 -24.56 -19.46 24.16
CA GLU A 495 -25.19 -20.66 23.63
C GLU A 495 -26.71 -20.44 23.67
N MET A 496 -27.37 -20.52 22.52
CA MET A 496 -28.77 -20.91 22.45
C MET A 496 -28.87 -22.12 21.54
N SER A 497 -28.58 -23.28 22.11
CA SER A 497 -29.08 -24.57 21.65
C SER A 497 -30.06 -25.11 22.68
N ASP A 498 -31.16 -25.66 22.17
CA ASP A 498 -32.20 -26.46 22.81
C ASP A 498 -33.29 -25.74 23.64
N VAL A 499 -34.34 -25.32 22.92
CA VAL A 499 -35.71 -25.47 23.42
C VAL A 499 -36.46 -26.41 22.48
N ASN A 500 -36.50 -27.68 22.86
CA ASN A 500 -37.40 -28.67 22.27
C ASN A 500 -38.74 -28.58 23.00
N VAL A 501 -39.78 -28.07 22.32
CA VAL A 501 -41.18 -28.24 22.74
C VAL A 501 -41.95 -28.83 21.57
N SER A 502 -42.13 -30.14 21.62
CA SER A 502 -43.20 -30.86 20.95
C SER A 502 -44.55 -30.42 21.51
N ALA A 503 -45.46 -29.90 20.66
CA ALA A 503 -46.89 -30.28 20.55
C ALA A 503 -47.74 -29.16 19.90
N GLN A 504 -48.30 -29.50 18.73
CA GLN A 504 -49.59 -29.09 18.15
C GLN A 504 -50.13 -27.67 18.41
N MET A 505 -50.17 -26.83 17.35
CA MET A 505 -51.39 -26.18 16.85
C MET A 505 -51.16 -25.55 15.46
N ALA A 506 -52.21 -25.59 14.63
CA ALA A 506 -52.20 -25.41 13.16
C ALA A 506 -51.73 -24.01 12.66
N PRO A 507 -51.23 -23.91 11.40
CA PRO A 507 -50.92 -22.61 10.81
C PRO A 507 -52.18 -21.98 10.19
N MET A 508 -52.63 -20.87 10.76
CA MET A 508 -53.43 -19.86 10.07
C MET A 508 -52.45 -18.78 9.57
N GLY A 509 -52.41 -18.60 8.25
CA GLY A 509 -51.40 -17.80 7.57
C GLY A 509 -51.62 -16.29 7.59
N GLY A 510 -50.58 -15.56 7.15
CA GLY A 510 -50.72 -14.20 6.64
C GLY A 510 -49.51 -13.28 6.85
N GLY A 511 -48.54 -13.34 5.93
CA GLY A 511 -47.90 -12.12 5.41
C GLY A 511 -46.76 -11.47 6.20
N GLY A 512 -45.60 -12.12 6.27
CA GLY A 512 -44.34 -11.43 6.59
C GLY A 512 -43.20 -12.37 6.94
N ASP A 513 -42.46 -12.89 5.93
CA ASP A 513 -40.98 -13.00 5.95
C ASP A 513 -40.36 -13.62 4.67
N SER A 514 -40.74 -13.16 3.47
CA SER A 514 -40.24 -13.75 2.22
C SER A 514 -38.82 -13.29 1.83
N MET A 515 -38.45 -12.04 2.12
CA MET A 515 -37.17 -11.46 1.67
C MET A 515 -36.01 -11.71 2.64
N SER A 516 -36.29 -11.73 3.96
CA SER A 516 -35.30 -12.09 4.99
C SER A 516 -34.83 -13.55 4.81
N SER A 517 -35.76 -14.47 4.57
CA SER A 517 -35.44 -15.87 4.25
C SER A 517 -34.62 -16.01 2.96
N PHE A 518 -34.88 -15.18 1.94
CA PHE A 518 -34.06 -15.15 0.72
C PHE A 518 -32.62 -14.69 0.97
N TYR A 519 -32.42 -13.60 1.72
CA TYR A 519 -31.07 -13.13 2.04
C TYR A 519 -30.29 -14.12 2.92
N THR A 520 -30.99 -14.77 3.86
CA THR A 520 -30.41 -15.83 4.70
C THR A 520 -29.95 -17.01 3.85
N GLU A 521 -30.74 -17.42 2.85
CA GLU A 521 -30.37 -18.48 1.91
C GLU A 521 -29.18 -18.08 1.00
N ILE A 522 -29.14 -16.82 0.52
CA ILE A 522 -28.00 -16.30 -0.25
C ILE A 522 -26.71 -16.30 0.59
N SER A 523 -26.78 -15.86 1.86
CA SER A 523 -25.61 -15.87 2.76
C SER A 523 -25.13 -17.30 2.99
N SER A 524 -26.04 -18.23 3.28
CA SER A 524 -25.71 -19.65 3.47
C SER A 524 -25.08 -20.30 2.23
N LEU A 525 -25.52 -19.89 1.02
CA LEU A 525 -24.91 -20.33 -0.23
C LEU A 525 -23.50 -19.77 -0.43
N GLN A 526 -23.26 -18.51 -0.05
CA GLN A 526 -21.93 -17.92 -0.11
C GLN A 526 -20.95 -18.60 0.85
N ASP A 527 -21.40 -18.96 2.05
CA ASP A 527 -20.60 -19.73 3.01
C ASP A 527 -20.30 -21.14 2.46
N SER A 528 -21.29 -21.80 1.86
CA SER A 528 -21.10 -23.11 1.22
C SER A 528 -20.12 -23.05 0.03
N LEU A 529 -20.14 -21.96 -0.74
CA LEU A 529 -19.18 -21.72 -1.83
C LEU A 529 -17.76 -21.48 -1.30
N LYS A 530 -17.63 -20.80 -0.16
CA LYS A 530 -16.34 -20.61 0.50
C LYS A 530 -15.76 -21.96 0.95
N THR A 531 -16.56 -22.78 1.63
CA THR A 531 -16.15 -24.13 2.03
C THR A 531 -15.76 -25.00 0.82
N PHE A 532 -16.49 -24.89 -0.29
CA PHE A 532 -16.16 -25.58 -1.53
C PHE A 532 -14.78 -25.16 -2.07
N ASN A 533 -14.50 -23.85 -2.16
CA ASN A 533 -13.21 -23.36 -2.62
C ASN A 533 -12.05 -23.74 -1.67
N ASP A 534 -12.29 -23.71 -0.36
CA ASP A 534 -11.31 -24.12 0.64
C ASP A 534 -10.97 -25.61 0.47
N ASN A 535 -11.96 -26.47 0.21
CA ASN A 535 -11.71 -27.88 -0.09
C ASN A 535 -10.92 -28.07 -1.38
N VAL A 536 -11.26 -27.34 -2.45
CA VAL A 536 -10.52 -27.40 -3.73
C VAL A 536 -9.05 -27.00 -3.54
N SER A 537 -8.78 -25.98 -2.72
CA SER A 537 -7.40 -25.59 -2.38
C SER A 537 -6.67 -26.71 -1.64
N ARG A 538 -7.31 -27.33 -0.65
CA ARG A 538 -6.72 -28.45 0.12
C ARG A 538 -6.47 -29.68 -0.76
N ILE A 539 -7.37 -29.98 -1.69
CA ILE A 539 -7.20 -31.03 -2.70
C ILE A 539 -5.94 -30.74 -3.54
N GLY A 540 -5.74 -29.49 -4.01
CA GLY A 540 -4.54 -29.09 -4.74
C GLY A 540 -3.24 -29.26 -3.94
N ASP A 541 -3.26 -28.97 -2.65
CA ASP A 541 -2.11 -29.16 -1.75
C ASP A 541 -1.79 -30.64 -1.53
N LEU A 542 -2.82 -31.47 -1.30
CA LEU A 542 -2.67 -32.92 -1.13
C LEU A 542 -2.17 -33.59 -2.41
N HIS A 543 -2.70 -33.20 -3.57
CA HIS A 543 -2.20 -33.61 -4.89
C HIS A 543 -0.71 -33.30 -5.06
N SER A 544 -0.29 -32.10 -4.66
CA SER A 544 1.12 -31.68 -4.71
C SER A 544 2.01 -32.49 -3.76
N ARG A 545 1.52 -32.82 -2.56
CA ARG A 545 2.23 -33.67 -1.59
C ARG A 545 2.34 -35.12 -2.06
N SER A 546 1.28 -35.67 -2.66
CA SER A 546 1.26 -37.02 -3.25
C SER A 546 2.32 -37.18 -4.36
N LEU A 547 2.53 -36.12 -5.16
CA LEU A 547 3.57 -36.12 -6.20
C LEU A 547 5.01 -36.10 -5.67
N ASN A 548 5.23 -35.69 -4.42
CA ASN A 548 6.57 -35.43 -3.88
C ASN A 548 6.99 -36.37 -2.74
N ASN A 549 6.06 -37.15 -2.17
CA ASN A 549 6.36 -38.03 -1.04
C ASN A 549 7.05 -39.34 -1.45
N THR A 550 8.03 -39.75 -0.64
CA THR A 550 8.79 -41.00 -0.75
C THR A 550 8.54 -41.96 0.44
N ASP A 551 7.62 -41.63 1.36
CA ASP A 551 7.25 -42.43 2.54
C ASP A 551 5.86 -43.06 2.34
N ASP A 552 5.79 -44.39 2.34
CA ASP A 552 4.58 -45.19 2.09
C ASP A 552 3.46 -44.94 3.13
N ASN A 553 3.81 -44.69 4.39
CA ASN A 553 2.83 -44.44 5.46
C ASN A 553 2.25 -43.03 5.39
N ALA A 554 3.04 -42.06 4.89
CA ALA A 554 2.56 -40.72 4.61
C ALA A 554 1.70 -40.70 3.35
N ALA A 555 2.05 -41.49 2.32
CA ALA A 555 1.27 -41.63 1.10
C ALA A 555 -0.14 -42.17 1.36
N GLN A 556 -0.28 -43.24 2.15
CA GLN A 556 -1.59 -43.81 2.49
C GLN A 556 -2.50 -42.84 3.27
N ARG A 557 -1.94 -42.07 4.22
CA ARG A 557 -2.70 -41.07 4.98
C ARG A 557 -3.19 -39.91 4.10
N ASN A 558 -2.33 -39.43 3.19
CA ASN A 558 -2.70 -38.37 2.26
C ASN A 558 -3.77 -38.85 1.26
N ALA A 559 -3.69 -40.11 0.80
CA ALA A 559 -4.69 -40.70 -0.07
C ALA A 559 -6.07 -40.81 0.62
N ALA A 560 -6.11 -41.27 1.88
CA ALA A 560 -7.37 -41.33 2.64
C ALA A 560 -8.00 -39.95 2.86
N GLN A 561 -7.18 -38.92 3.17
CA GLN A 561 -7.66 -37.54 3.32
C GLN A 561 -8.13 -36.93 2.00
N LEU A 562 -7.46 -37.25 0.89
CA LEU A 562 -7.86 -36.80 -0.44
C LEU A 562 -9.21 -37.41 -0.83
N ASP A 563 -9.42 -38.68 -0.53
CA ASP A 563 -10.66 -39.40 -0.83
C ASP A 563 -11.86 -38.79 -0.09
N GLU A 564 -11.70 -38.54 1.21
CA GLU A 564 -12.71 -37.86 2.03
C GLU A 564 -13.03 -36.46 1.49
N LEU A 565 -12.00 -35.65 1.18
CA LEU A 565 -12.20 -34.29 0.66
C LEU A 565 -12.85 -34.26 -0.72
N VAL A 566 -12.50 -35.19 -1.62
CA VAL A 566 -13.10 -35.28 -2.96
C VAL A 566 -14.57 -35.68 -2.87
N GLU A 567 -14.91 -36.62 -1.99
CA GLU A 567 -16.30 -37.02 -1.74
C GLU A 567 -17.13 -35.87 -1.16
N ASP A 568 -16.61 -35.20 -0.12
CA ASP A 568 -17.25 -34.03 0.50
C ASP A 568 -17.46 -32.89 -0.49
N THR A 569 -16.44 -32.59 -1.30
CA THR A 569 -16.48 -31.53 -2.31
C THR A 569 -17.50 -31.85 -3.40
N SER A 570 -17.59 -33.10 -3.81
CA SER A 570 -18.56 -33.56 -4.80
C SER A 570 -20.00 -33.48 -4.26
N ALA A 571 -20.23 -33.91 -3.02
CA ALA A 571 -21.53 -33.81 -2.34
C ALA A 571 -21.97 -32.35 -2.13
N LEU A 572 -21.02 -31.48 -1.79
CA LEU A 572 -21.25 -30.04 -1.64
C LEU A 572 -21.60 -29.38 -2.98
N SER A 573 -20.91 -29.76 -4.07
CA SER A 573 -21.22 -29.27 -5.42
C SER A 573 -22.66 -29.61 -5.86
N ALA A 574 -23.10 -30.85 -5.59
CA ALA A 574 -24.45 -31.31 -5.91
C ALA A 574 -25.51 -30.58 -5.09
N THR A 575 -25.19 -30.24 -3.84
CA THR A 575 -26.06 -29.48 -2.93
C THR A 575 -26.16 -28.01 -3.37
N LEU A 576 -25.04 -27.36 -3.67
CA LEU A 576 -24.98 -26.01 -4.23
C LEU A 576 -25.80 -25.91 -5.52
N LYS A 577 -25.60 -26.84 -6.47
CA LYS A 577 -26.37 -26.90 -7.73
C LYS A 577 -27.88 -26.98 -7.48
N ARG A 578 -28.33 -27.85 -6.57
CA ARG A 578 -29.76 -28.01 -6.25
C ARG A 578 -30.35 -26.74 -5.64
N ARG A 579 -29.65 -26.12 -4.69
CA ARG A 579 -30.10 -24.91 -3.98
C ARG A 579 -30.14 -23.69 -4.91
N ILE A 580 -29.12 -23.50 -5.76
CA ILE A 580 -29.10 -22.44 -6.77
C ILE A 580 -30.28 -22.60 -7.75
N LYS A 581 -30.54 -23.81 -8.25
CA LYS A 581 -31.72 -24.09 -9.10
C LYS A 581 -33.05 -23.85 -8.38
N ALA A 582 -33.12 -24.03 -7.05
CA ALA A 582 -34.31 -23.76 -6.28
C ALA A 582 -34.57 -22.25 -6.15
N LEU A 583 -33.52 -21.43 -5.99
CA LEU A 583 -33.64 -19.97 -5.97
C LEU A 583 -34.12 -19.40 -7.30
N GLU A 584 -33.65 -19.95 -8.43
CA GLU A 584 -34.12 -19.54 -9.76
C GLU A 584 -35.64 -19.76 -9.95
N LYS A 585 -36.22 -20.76 -9.28
CA LYS A 585 -37.66 -21.05 -9.34
C LYS A 585 -38.52 -20.12 -8.47
N GLN A 586 -37.93 -19.40 -7.51
CA GLN A 586 -38.64 -18.51 -6.58
C GLN A 586 -38.92 -17.11 -7.18
N GLY A 587 -39.03 -17.01 -8.50
CA GLY A 587 -39.24 -15.73 -9.21
C GLY A 587 -40.40 -14.91 -8.66
N GLY A 588 -40.21 -13.58 -8.59
CA GLY A 588 -41.19 -12.59 -8.13
C GLY A 588 -41.32 -11.42 -9.11
N SER A 589 -42.37 -10.60 -8.96
CA SER A 589 -42.62 -9.42 -9.78
C SER A 589 -42.14 -8.12 -9.11
N GLY A 590 -41.86 -7.09 -9.90
CA GLY A 590 -41.44 -5.77 -9.40
C GLY A 590 -39.99 -5.72 -8.91
N ARG A 591 -39.69 -4.77 -8.01
CA ARG A 591 -38.33 -4.47 -7.51
C ARG A 591 -37.69 -5.64 -6.77
N ASP A 592 -38.46 -6.36 -5.95
CA ASP A 592 -37.97 -7.52 -5.20
C ASP A 592 -37.65 -8.71 -6.12
N GLY A 593 -38.42 -8.87 -7.21
CA GLY A 593 -38.13 -9.83 -8.27
C GLY A 593 -36.81 -9.56 -8.99
N GLN A 594 -36.54 -8.29 -9.31
CA GLN A 594 -35.27 -7.87 -9.92
C GLN A 594 -34.09 -8.11 -8.98
N ILE A 595 -34.22 -7.80 -7.69
CA ILE A 595 -33.17 -8.03 -6.69
C ILE A 595 -32.88 -9.52 -6.54
N ARG A 596 -33.91 -10.36 -6.45
CA ARG A 596 -33.74 -11.83 -6.39
C ARG A 596 -33.03 -12.36 -7.63
N LYS A 597 -33.41 -11.89 -8.83
CA LYS A 597 -32.79 -12.28 -10.10
C LYS A 597 -31.31 -11.91 -10.13
N GLN A 598 -30.95 -10.68 -9.74
CA GLN A 598 -29.56 -10.22 -9.71
C GLN A 598 -28.70 -10.99 -8.69
N GLN A 599 -29.19 -11.18 -7.46
CA GLN A 599 -28.44 -11.89 -6.41
C GLN A 599 -28.26 -13.38 -6.73
N THR A 600 -29.28 -14.00 -7.32
CA THR A 600 -29.21 -15.40 -7.77
C THR A 600 -28.21 -15.55 -8.94
N ALA A 601 -28.20 -14.60 -9.89
CA ALA A 601 -27.24 -14.59 -10.99
C ALA A 601 -25.79 -14.43 -10.50
N LEU A 602 -25.55 -13.60 -9.48
CA LEU A 602 -24.23 -13.43 -8.89
C LEU A 602 -23.72 -14.72 -8.23
N VAL A 603 -24.53 -15.36 -7.40
CA VAL A 603 -24.16 -16.63 -6.74
C VAL A 603 -23.94 -17.74 -7.78
N LYS A 604 -24.74 -17.77 -8.85
CA LYS A 604 -24.58 -18.69 -9.98
C LYS A 604 -23.25 -18.49 -10.71
N SER A 605 -22.89 -17.25 -11.03
CA SER A 605 -21.60 -16.92 -11.67
C SER A 605 -20.42 -17.37 -10.82
N LYS A 606 -20.45 -17.09 -9.50
CA LYS A 606 -19.41 -17.55 -8.57
C LYS A 606 -19.31 -19.07 -8.45
N PHE A 607 -20.43 -19.78 -8.53
CA PHE A 607 -20.42 -21.24 -8.55
C PHE A 607 -19.79 -21.79 -9.83
N VAL A 608 -20.07 -21.20 -10.99
CA VAL A 608 -19.44 -21.59 -12.27
C VAL A 608 -17.93 -21.39 -12.21
N GLU A 609 -17.47 -20.25 -11.70
CA GLU A 609 -16.06 -19.95 -11.49
C GLU A 609 -15.40 -20.98 -10.55
N ALA A 610 -16.05 -21.31 -9.44
CA ALA A 610 -15.55 -22.33 -8.49
C ALA A 610 -15.39 -23.71 -9.15
N ILE A 611 -16.34 -24.12 -9.99
CA ILE A 611 -16.26 -25.38 -10.74
C ILE A 611 -15.13 -25.35 -11.78
N GLN A 612 -14.92 -24.23 -12.47
CA GLN A 612 -13.79 -24.05 -13.41
C GLN A 612 -12.44 -24.13 -12.70
N ASN A 613 -12.34 -23.52 -11.51
CA ASN A 613 -11.14 -23.61 -10.69
C ASN A 613 -10.86 -25.06 -10.27
N TYR A 614 -11.89 -25.79 -9.85
CA TYR A 614 -11.72 -27.21 -9.51
C TYR A 614 -11.29 -28.06 -10.71
N GLN A 615 -11.90 -27.86 -11.88
CA GLN A 615 -11.47 -28.53 -13.12
C GLN A 615 -10.00 -28.24 -13.44
N THR A 616 -9.57 -26.99 -13.26
CA THR A 616 -8.18 -26.58 -13.52
C THR A 616 -7.21 -27.29 -12.60
N VAL A 617 -7.53 -27.38 -11.30
CA VAL A 617 -6.70 -28.10 -10.30
C VAL A 617 -6.56 -29.57 -10.68
N GLU A 618 -7.65 -30.25 -11.03
CA GLU A 618 -7.65 -31.66 -11.44
C GLU A 618 -6.89 -31.89 -12.76
N GLN A 619 -7.05 -30.99 -13.76
CA GLN A 619 -6.31 -31.06 -15.02
C GLN A 619 -4.79 -30.85 -14.83
N GLN A 620 -4.40 -29.91 -13.98
CA GLN A 620 -3.00 -29.66 -13.66
C GLN A 620 -2.37 -30.86 -12.96
N TYR A 621 -3.09 -31.47 -12.02
CA TYR A 621 -2.65 -32.70 -11.35
C TYR A 621 -2.46 -33.84 -12.37
N ARG A 622 -3.46 -34.10 -13.22
CA ARG A 622 -3.38 -35.11 -14.30
C ARG A 622 -2.16 -34.90 -15.21
N SER A 623 -1.89 -33.65 -15.61
CA SER A 623 -0.74 -33.32 -16.46
C SER A 623 0.60 -33.60 -15.78
N ARG A 624 0.77 -33.14 -14.53
CA ARG A 624 1.99 -33.38 -13.74
C ARG A 624 2.20 -34.86 -13.45
N TYR A 625 1.11 -35.58 -13.20
CA TYR A 625 1.14 -37.02 -12.99
C TYR A 625 1.61 -37.77 -14.24
N LYS A 626 1.06 -37.45 -15.43
CA LYS A 626 1.51 -38.02 -16.72
C LYS A 626 3.01 -37.78 -16.98
N GLN A 627 3.51 -36.60 -16.67
CA GLN A 627 4.95 -36.28 -16.80
C GLN A 627 5.81 -37.11 -15.84
N ARG A 628 5.33 -37.39 -14.62
CA ARG A 628 6.03 -38.26 -13.67
C ARG A 628 6.08 -39.71 -14.16
N MET A 629 4.97 -40.22 -14.67
CA MET A 629 4.90 -41.57 -15.27
C MET A 629 5.88 -41.72 -16.44
N GLU A 630 5.92 -40.72 -17.34
CA GLU A 630 6.88 -40.72 -18.45
C GLU A 630 8.33 -40.80 -17.97
N ARG A 631 8.68 -40.04 -16.91
CA ARG A 631 10.02 -40.07 -16.31
C ARG A 631 10.33 -41.44 -15.69
N GLN A 632 9.40 -42.02 -14.93
CA GLN A 632 9.58 -43.34 -14.31
C GLN A 632 9.70 -44.46 -15.37
N PHE A 633 8.91 -44.40 -16.45
CA PHE A 633 9.01 -45.36 -17.54
C PHE A 633 10.35 -45.28 -18.28
N LYS A 634 10.86 -44.06 -18.54
CA LYS A 634 12.20 -43.86 -19.13
C LYS A 634 13.33 -44.32 -18.21
N ILE A 635 13.14 -44.35 -16.89
CA ILE A 635 14.12 -44.91 -15.95
C ILE A 635 14.18 -46.44 -16.07
N VAL A 636 13.03 -47.09 -16.28
CA VAL A 636 12.94 -48.55 -16.44
C VAL A 636 13.37 -49.01 -17.84
N LYS A 637 12.99 -48.27 -18.89
CA LYS A 637 13.35 -48.53 -20.30
C LYS A 637 13.90 -47.25 -20.95
N PRO A 638 15.22 -46.99 -20.83
CA PRO A 638 15.86 -45.79 -21.38
C PRO A 638 15.70 -45.61 -22.90
N ASP A 639 15.62 -46.73 -23.63
CA ASP A 639 15.52 -46.76 -25.10
C ASP A 639 14.06 -46.76 -25.61
N ALA A 640 13.08 -46.41 -24.77
CA ALA A 640 11.67 -46.42 -25.14
C ALA A 640 11.35 -45.38 -26.24
N SER A 641 10.61 -45.80 -27.26
CA SER A 641 10.21 -44.88 -28.33
C SER A 641 9.15 -43.87 -27.84
N PRO A 642 9.03 -42.68 -28.46
CA PRO A 642 8.00 -41.71 -28.11
C PRO A 642 6.56 -42.27 -28.22
N GLU A 643 6.34 -43.25 -29.09
CA GLU A 643 5.05 -43.93 -29.25
C GLU A 643 4.78 -44.92 -28.11
N GLU A 644 5.80 -45.68 -27.67
CA GLU A 644 5.71 -46.57 -26.52
C GLU A 644 5.44 -45.81 -25.22
N VAL A 645 6.11 -44.67 -25.02
CA VAL A 645 5.89 -43.78 -23.87
C VAL A 645 4.45 -43.26 -23.85
N ARG A 646 3.92 -42.82 -25.00
CA ARG A 646 2.52 -42.35 -25.10
C ARG A 646 1.52 -43.47 -24.84
N ALA A 647 1.78 -44.69 -25.31
CA ALA A 647 0.90 -45.84 -25.10
C ALA A 647 0.80 -46.23 -23.62
N VAL A 648 1.89 -46.08 -22.84
CA VAL A 648 1.92 -46.32 -21.39
C VAL A 648 1.26 -45.18 -20.60
N VAL A 649 1.46 -43.93 -21.02
CA VAL A 649 0.93 -42.74 -20.31
C VAL A 649 -0.57 -42.50 -20.56
N ASN A 650 -1.10 -42.98 -21.69
CA ASN A 650 -2.53 -42.86 -22.04
C ASN A 650 -3.33 -44.17 -21.85
N ASP A 651 -2.66 -45.24 -21.42
CA ASP A 651 -3.16 -46.53 -20.94
C ASP A 651 -4.44 -47.09 -21.60
N GLU A 652 -4.35 -47.43 -22.89
CA GLU A 652 -5.43 -48.15 -23.58
C GLU A 652 -5.49 -49.66 -23.23
N ASN A 653 -4.49 -50.23 -22.53
CA ASN A 653 -4.33 -51.68 -22.36
C ASN A 653 -4.00 -52.15 -20.92
N ASN A 654 -4.50 -51.46 -19.88
CA ASN A 654 -4.39 -51.86 -18.46
C ASN A 654 -2.96 -52.24 -18.02
N GLY A 655 -1.96 -51.44 -18.39
CA GLY A 655 -0.57 -51.67 -17.97
C GLY A 655 0.12 -52.92 -18.53
N GLN A 656 -0.47 -53.63 -19.50
CA GLN A 656 0.16 -54.81 -20.15
C GLN A 656 1.48 -54.45 -20.85
N ILE A 657 1.55 -53.28 -21.48
CA ILE A 657 2.75 -52.78 -22.17
C ILE A 657 3.88 -52.52 -21.15
N PHE A 658 3.53 -51.99 -19.98
CA PHE A 658 4.47 -51.75 -18.88
C PHE A 658 4.95 -53.09 -18.28
N SER A 659 4.06 -54.05 -18.08
CA SER A 659 4.39 -55.44 -17.65
C SER A 659 5.34 -56.14 -18.62
N GLN A 660 5.09 -56.03 -19.92
CA GLN A 660 5.90 -56.64 -20.98
C GLN A 660 7.28 -55.97 -21.12
N ALA A 661 7.37 -54.66 -20.88
CA ALA A 661 8.65 -53.94 -20.82
C ALA A 661 9.51 -54.36 -19.61
N LEU A 662 8.90 -54.68 -18.46
CA LEU A 662 9.60 -55.14 -17.26
C LEU A 662 10.19 -56.54 -17.42
N MET A 663 9.47 -57.45 -18.10
CA MET A 663 9.92 -58.82 -18.38
C MET A 663 11.17 -58.89 -19.27
N ASN A 664 11.41 -57.87 -20.10
CA ASN A 664 12.57 -57.77 -21.00
C ASN A 664 13.75 -56.99 -20.40
N SER A 665 13.65 -56.51 -19.16
CA SER A 665 14.68 -55.69 -18.50
C SER A 665 15.49 -56.48 -17.47
N ASN A 666 16.82 -56.30 -17.43
CA ASN A 666 17.72 -56.99 -16.49
C ASN A 666 17.64 -56.47 -15.02
N ARG A 667 16.66 -55.62 -14.68
CA ARG A 667 16.50 -54.98 -13.36
C ARG A 667 15.24 -55.46 -12.61
N TYR A 668 15.12 -56.78 -12.43
CA TYR A 668 13.90 -57.44 -11.92
C TYR A 668 13.41 -57.00 -10.52
N GLY A 669 14.29 -56.50 -9.64
CA GLY A 669 13.94 -56.12 -8.25
C GLY A 669 13.26 -54.75 -8.13
N GLU A 670 13.84 -53.69 -8.71
CA GLU A 670 13.29 -52.31 -8.72
C GLU A 670 12.03 -52.21 -9.59
N SER A 671 11.93 -53.11 -10.59
CA SER A 671 10.82 -53.24 -11.53
C SER A 671 9.47 -53.59 -10.87
N ARG A 672 9.47 -54.37 -9.78
CA ARG A 672 8.22 -54.83 -9.15
C ARG A 672 7.58 -53.75 -8.26
N ALA A 673 8.40 -52.93 -7.61
CA ALA A 673 7.93 -51.77 -6.83
C ALA A 673 7.37 -50.69 -7.76
N ALA A 674 8.08 -50.40 -8.87
CA ALA A 674 7.59 -49.48 -9.90
C ALA A 674 6.28 -49.98 -10.55
N TYR A 675 6.14 -51.30 -10.77
CA TYR A 675 4.89 -51.88 -11.29
C TYR A 675 3.71 -51.73 -10.32
N ARG A 676 3.92 -51.97 -9.02
CA ARG A 676 2.87 -51.81 -8.01
C ARG A 676 2.48 -50.34 -7.85
N GLU A 677 3.44 -49.41 -7.84
CA GLU A 677 3.21 -47.97 -7.81
C GLU A 677 2.39 -47.49 -9.03
N VAL A 678 2.68 -48.05 -10.22
CA VAL A 678 1.94 -47.75 -11.46
C VAL A 678 0.52 -48.32 -11.44
N GLN A 679 0.30 -49.53 -10.88
CA GLN A 679 -1.05 -50.10 -10.74
C GLN A 679 -1.91 -49.33 -9.73
N GLU A 680 -1.39 -49.05 -8.52
CA GLU A 680 -2.15 -48.33 -7.49
C GLU A 680 -2.53 -46.92 -7.95
N ARG A 681 -1.65 -46.22 -8.67
CA ARG A 681 -1.94 -44.86 -9.17
C ARG A 681 -2.67 -44.81 -10.52
N HIS A 682 -2.85 -45.95 -11.18
CA HIS A 682 -3.76 -46.03 -12.34
C HIS A 682 -5.22 -45.89 -11.90
N GLU A 683 -5.57 -46.40 -10.71
CA GLU A 683 -6.90 -46.22 -10.12
C GLU A 683 -7.17 -44.72 -9.84
N ASP A 684 -6.15 -43.96 -9.46
CA ASP A 684 -6.23 -42.50 -9.28
C ASP A 684 -6.55 -41.78 -10.60
N ILE A 685 -5.96 -42.16 -11.73
CA ILE A 685 -6.30 -41.58 -13.04
C ILE A 685 -7.76 -41.80 -13.39
N LYS A 686 -8.26 -43.04 -13.21
CA LYS A 686 -9.67 -43.36 -13.48
C LYS A 686 -10.61 -42.53 -12.63
N ARG A 687 -10.22 -42.25 -11.39
CA ARG A 687 -10.96 -41.38 -10.47
C ARG A 687 -10.97 -39.93 -10.96
N ILE A 688 -9.80 -39.38 -11.32
CA ILE A 688 -9.68 -38.02 -11.87
C ILE A 688 -10.51 -37.88 -13.15
N GLU A 689 -10.49 -38.87 -14.04
CA GLU A 689 -11.29 -38.86 -15.27
C GLU A 689 -12.79 -38.88 -15.00
N LYS A 690 -13.23 -39.67 -14.01
CA LYS A 690 -14.62 -39.66 -13.54
C LYS A 690 -15.00 -38.28 -12.99
N THR A 691 -14.18 -37.71 -12.10
CA THR A 691 -14.41 -36.38 -11.52
C THR A 691 -14.40 -35.28 -12.58
N LEU A 692 -13.46 -35.30 -13.53
CA LEU A 692 -13.43 -34.35 -14.66
C LEU A 692 -14.66 -34.49 -15.57
N GLY A 693 -15.15 -35.71 -15.78
CA GLY A 693 -16.40 -35.96 -16.51
C GLY A 693 -17.62 -35.39 -15.79
N GLU A 694 -17.72 -35.62 -14.48
CA GLU A 694 -18.79 -35.09 -13.64
C GLU A 694 -18.75 -33.54 -13.59
N LEU A 695 -17.56 -32.95 -13.43
CA LEU A 695 -17.38 -31.49 -13.45
C LEU A 695 -17.70 -30.89 -14.82
N ALA A 696 -17.33 -31.54 -15.93
CA ALA A 696 -17.64 -31.07 -17.27
C ALA A 696 -19.16 -31.09 -17.52
N GLN A 697 -19.85 -32.13 -17.04
CA GLN A 697 -21.30 -32.21 -17.11
C GLN A 697 -21.96 -31.13 -16.22
N LEU A 698 -21.44 -30.91 -15.01
CA LEU A 698 -21.91 -29.82 -14.13
C LEU A 698 -21.72 -28.44 -14.77
N PHE A 699 -20.56 -28.22 -15.40
CA PHE A 699 -20.26 -26.97 -16.11
C PHE A 699 -21.21 -26.76 -17.29
N ASN A 700 -21.41 -27.77 -18.13
CA ASN A 700 -22.32 -27.69 -19.27
C ASN A 700 -23.77 -27.45 -18.83
N ASP A 701 -24.25 -28.16 -17.80
CA ASP A 701 -25.58 -27.99 -17.23
C ASP A 701 -25.82 -26.56 -16.71
N MET A 702 -24.78 -25.91 -16.19
CA MET A 702 -24.86 -24.54 -15.67
C MET A 702 -24.66 -23.50 -16.77
N SER A 703 -23.79 -23.75 -17.75
CA SER A 703 -23.53 -22.87 -18.89
C SER A 703 -24.75 -22.72 -19.80
N VAL A 704 -25.46 -23.82 -20.08
CA VAL A 704 -26.74 -23.81 -20.83
C VAL A 704 -27.82 -22.99 -20.09
N LEU A 705 -27.77 -22.95 -18.76
CA LEU A 705 -28.67 -22.13 -17.96
C LEU A 705 -28.24 -20.66 -17.89
N VAL A 706 -26.98 -20.32 -18.17
CA VAL A 706 -26.48 -18.93 -18.26
C VAL A 706 -26.90 -18.30 -19.59
N GLU A 707 -26.88 -19.05 -20.69
CA GLU A 707 -27.34 -18.59 -22.03
C GLU A 707 -28.82 -18.18 -22.07
N GLN A 708 -29.68 -18.73 -21.21
CA GLN A 708 -31.10 -18.35 -21.14
C GLN A 708 -31.37 -16.98 -20.48
N GLN A 709 -30.35 -16.27 -19.98
CA GLN A 709 -30.51 -14.95 -19.32
C GLN A 709 -29.67 -13.83 -19.93
N ASP A 710 -29.37 -13.93 -21.23
CA ASP A 710 -28.41 -13.04 -21.90
C ASP A 710 -28.88 -11.57 -22.07
N GLU A 711 -30.17 -11.26 -21.85
CA GLU A 711 -30.67 -9.89 -21.99
C GLU A 711 -30.32 -8.94 -20.82
N THR A 712 -29.69 -9.42 -19.73
CA THR A 712 -29.27 -8.53 -18.61
C THR A 712 -27.75 -8.43 -18.46
N ILE A 713 -26.98 -9.37 -19.00
CA ILE A 713 -25.50 -9.30 -19.06
C ILE A 713 -25.07 -8.39 -20.22
N GLN A 714 -25.82 -8.38 -21.33
CA GLN A 714 -25.57 -7.46 -22.44
C GLN A 714 -25.57 -5.98 -22.03
N VAL A 715 -26.30 -5.55 -21.01
CA VAL A 715 -26.29 -4.14 -20.59
C VAL A 715 -24.93 -3.74 -19.99
N ILE A 716 -24.26 -4.66 -19.30
CA ILE A 716 -22.94 -4.42 -18.70
C ILE A 716 -21.83 -4.60 -19.74
N GLU A 717 -21.92 -5.63 -20.60
CA GLU A 717 -20.95 -5.83 -21.69
C GLU A 717 -21.07 -4.77 -22.79
N THR A 718 -22.27 -4.29 -23.12
CA THR A 718 -22.46 -3.19 -24.08
C THR A 718 -21.97 -1.86 -23.50
N GLN A 719 -22.07 -1.66 -22.18
CA GLN A 719 -21.43 -0.52 -21.51
C GLN A 719 -19.91 -0.66 -21.50
N ALA A 720 -19.36 -1.85 -21.27
CA ALA A 720 -17.92 -2.08 -21.32
C ALA A 720 -17.35 -1.90 -22.75
N ALA A 721 -18.03 -2.42 -23.78
CA ALA A 721 -17.66 -2.23 -25.17
C ALA A 721 -17.85 -0.78 -25.64
N GLY A 722 -18.86 -0.08 -25.12
CA GLY A 722 -19.05 1.36 -25.31
C GLY A 722 -17.91 2.16 -24.70
N VAL A 723 -17.48 1.83 -23.49
CA VAL A 723 -16.32 2.44 -22.83
C VAL A 723 -15.05 2.16 -23.63
N GLU A 724 -14.80 0.93 -24.07
CA GLU A 724 -13.62 0.60 -24.87
C GLU A 724 -13.58 1.40 -26.19
N LYS A 725 -14.71 1.48 -26.89
CA LYS A 725 -14.84 2.27 -28.12
C LYS A 725 -14.66 3.77 -27.89
N ASP A 726 -15.21 4.32 -26.81
CA ASP A 726 -15.05 5.74 -26.45
C ASP A 726 -13.61 6.03 -26.01
N THR A 727 -12.94 5.06 -25.40
CA THR A 727 -11.52 5.15 -25.02
C THR A 727 -10.62 5.13 -26.25
N GLU A 728 -10.94 4.29 -27.24
CA GLU A 728 -10.19 4.20 -28.51
C GLU A 728 -10.41 5.44 -29.39
N VAL A 729 -11.64 5.96 -29.45
CA VAL A 729 -11.93 7.25 -30.10
C VAL A 729 -11.24 8.39 -29.36
N GLY A 730 -11.23 8.37 -28.02
CA GLY A 730 -10.47 9.30 -27.18
C GLY A 730 -8.97 9.26 -27.49
N LEU A 731 -8.40 8.07 -27.67
CA LEU A 731 -7.01 7.87 -28.05
C LEU A 731 -6.72 8.52 -29.42
N GLN A 732 -7.58 8.29 -30.43
CA GLN A 732 -7.43 8.91 -31.75
C GLN A 732 -7.51 10.44 -31.70
N TYR A 733 -8.35 11.01 -30.83
CA TYR A 733 -8.38 12.46 -30.62
C TYR A 733 -7.12 12.98 -29.94
N THR A 734 -6.56 12.23 -28.98
CA THR A 734 -5.28 12.59 -28.36
C THR A 734 -4.12 12.52 -29.35
N GLU A 735 -4.09 11.53 -30.24
CA GLU A 735 -3.08 11.45 -31.31
C GLU A 735 -3.20 12.63 -32.29
N LYS A 736 -4.41 12.94 -32.77
CA LYS A 736 -4.66 14.13 -33.60
C LYS A 736 -4.29 15.43 -32.90
N ALA A 737 -4.53 15.53 -31.58
CA ALA A 737 -4.13 16.68 -30.78
C ALA A 737 -2.60 16.79 -30.69
N VAL A 738 -1.89 15.68 -30.54
CA VAL A 738 -0.42 15.63 -30.55
C VAL A 738 0.14 16.04 -31.91
N GLU A 739 -0.42 15.55 -33.01
CA GLU A 739 -0.02 15.95 -34.37
C GLU A 739 -0.28 17.43 -34.66
N SER A 740 -1.44 17.95 -34.23
CA SER A 740 -1.78 19.36 -34.32
C SER A 740 -0.82 20.22 -33.49
N ALA A 741 -0.48 19.78 -32.28
CA ALA A 741 0.49 20.46 -31.41
C ALA A 741 1.92 20.44 -31.98
N ARG A 742 2.34 19.36 -32.64
CA ARG A 742 3.63 19.28 -33.36
C ARG A 742 3.63 20.20 -34.58
N SER A 743 2.56 20.22 -35.35
CA SER A 743 2.39 21.10 -36.52
C SER A 743 2.37 22.59 -36.13
N ALA A 744 1.69 22.93 -35.03
CA ALA A 744 1.70 24.28 -34.47
C ALA A 744 3.10 24.69 -34.00
N ARG A 745 3.84 23.79 -33.33
CA ARG A 745 5.26 24.03 -32.97
C ARG A 745 6.13 24.25 -34.20
N LYS A 746 5.97 23.46 -35.27
CA LYS A 746 6.72 23.64 -36.52
C LYS A 746 6.42 24.99 -37.17
N LYS A 747 5.15 25.41 -37.22
CA LYS A 747 4.76 26.75 -37.73
C LYS A 747 5.35 27.88 -36.89
N ARG A 748 5.37 27.76 -35.57
CA ARG A 748 6.01 28.75 -34.68
C ARG A 748 7.52 28.87 -34.94
N TRP A 749 8.22 27.76 -35.13
CA TRP A 749 9.64 27.76 -35.49
C TRP A 749 9.89 28.39 -36.86
N ILE A 750 9.04 28.11 -37.87
CA ILE A 750 9.14 28.75 -39.18
C ILE A 750 8.95 30.27 -39.06
N CYS A 751 7.93 30.74 -38.32
CA CYS A 751 7.73 32.17 -38.09
C CYS A 751 8.92 32.80 -37.35
N PHE A 752 9.50 32.11 -36.37
CA PHE A 752 10.68 32.55 -35.64
C PHE A 752 11.89 32.74 -36.57
N PHE A 753 12.18 31.77 -37.45
CA PHE A 753 13.26 31.90 -38.43
C PHE A 753 13.00 33.00 -39.45
N ILE A 754 11.76 33.19 -39.92
CA ILE A 754 11.40 34.31 -40.80
C ILE A 754 11.66 35.66 -40.09
N CYS A 755 11.33 35.78 -38.81
CA CYS A 755 11.61 37.00 -38.04
C CYS A 755 13.11 37.26 -37.90
N ILE A 756 13.92 36.20 -37.69
CA ILE A 756 15.38 36.32 -37.66
C ILE A 756 15.93 36.78 -39.01
N ILE A 757 15.46 36.20 -40.11
CA ILE A 757 15.89 36.58 -41.46
C ILE A 757 15.53 38.05 -41.74
N LEU A 758 14.32 38.49 -41.37
CA LEU A 758 13.92 39.90 -41.49
C LEU A 758 14.81 40.83 -40.66
N LEU A 759 15.16 40.45 -39.43
CA LEU A 759 16.09 41.22 -38.60
C LEU A 759 17.48 41.31 -39.21
N ILE A 760 17.98 40.23 -39.81
CA ILE A 760 19.27 40.22 -40.53
C ILE A 760 19.20 41.14 -41.75
N ILE A 761 18.12 41.09 -42.54
CA ILE A 761 17.94 41.98 -43.70
C ILE A 761 17.90 43.44 -43.25
N ILE A 762 17.16 43.76 -42.18
CA ILE A 762 17.12 45.12 -41.62
C ILE A 762 18.51 45.55 -41.17
N ALA A 763 19.26 44.70 -40.47
CA ALA A 763 20.62 44.99 -40.04
C ALA A 763 21.55 45.26 -41.23
N VAL A 764 21.45 44.47 -42.32
CA VAL A 764 22.22 44.69 -43.54
C VAL A 764 21.83 46.00 -44.22
N VAL A 765 20.54 46.32 -44.33
CA VAL A 765 20.07 47.60 -44.90
C VAL A 765 20.58 48.78 -44.08
N VAL A 766 20.51 48.70 -42.74
CA VAL A 766 21.03 49.73 -41.84
C VAL A 766 22.54 49.91 -42.05
N VAL A 767 23.30 48.82 -42.14
CA VAL A 767 24.74 48.88 -42.41
C VAL A 767 25.04 49.50 -43.78
N VAL A 768 24.28 49.16 -44.83
CA VAL A 768 24.46 49.74 -46.18
C VAL A 768 24.13 51.23 -46.20
N VAL A 769 23.03 51.64 -45.55
CA VAL A 769 22.63 53.06 -45.44
C VAL A 769 23.67 53.87 -44.67
N ILE A 770 24.17 53.33 -43.54
CA ILE A 770 25.26 53.98 -42.79
C ILE A 770 26.52 54.11 -43.64
N LYS A 771 26.86 53.08 -44.44
CA LYS A 771 28.04 53.11 -45.30
C LYS A 771 27.89 54.06 -46.51
N GLN A 772 26.67 54.26 -47.01
CA GLN A 772 26.39 55.24 -48.08
C GLN A 772 26.41 56.68 -47.57
N ASN A 773 26.02 56.93 -46.31
CA ASN A 773 26.09 58.26 -45.68
C ASN A 773 27.50 58.65 -45.18
N GLN A 774 28.49 57.77 -45.31
CA GLN A 774 29.90 58.02 -44.95
C GLN A 774 30.81 58.23 -46.17
N LYS A 775 30.26 58.28 -47.38
CA LYS A 775 30.90 58.80 -48.60
C LYS A 775 30.27 60.14 -48.96
#